data_AF-A0A5J5R3J5-F1
#
_entry.id   AF-A0A5J5R3J5-F1
#
_cell.length_a   1.000
_cell.length_b   1.000
_cell.length_c   1.000
_cell.angle_alpha   90.00
_cell.angle_beta   90.00
_cell.angle_gamma   90.00
#
_symmetry.space_group_name_H-M   'P 1'
#
loop_
_entity.id
_entity.type
_entity.pdbx_description
1 polymer ?
#
loop_
_entity_poly.entity_id
_entity_poly.type
_entity_poly.pdbx_seq_one_letter_code
_entity_poly.pdbx_strand_id
1 'polypeptide(L)'
;MTLEEFLKQCEQSGDGAYAALKSLLEKLEDPKTRTEARVFLSDLQSRVGSSDDCFHKYHFRIQDIYLDRSEGYQGRKKLTMMVIPSIFMPEDWSFTFYEGLNRHPDSIFKEMTVAELGCGNGWITIAIAEKWLPAKVYGLDINPRAVKVSCINLYMNAFDEKGQPIYDAEKKTLLDRVEFHESDLLSYCREHDIKLERIVGCIPQILNPNPEAMSKMITENASEEFLHSLSNYCALQGFLEDQFGLGLIARAVEEGIAVIKPTGILIFNMGGRPGQGVCRCLFERRGFRVTRLWQTKVLQAGDTDISALVEIEKNSPHRFEFFMGLSGDQPICARTAWAYGKAGGRISHGLSVYSCQLRQPNQKVVVFPSRTVAIENALRLFSPHLAIVDEHLTRNLPRKWLTSLAIETAENGLSDDVVTVIEAPRQSDLMIELIKRLKPQVVVTGIAHFEAVTSSAFVQLLDATGEIGSRLFLDISDHFELSSLPGTIGVLKYLSGTPLPSHAAIVCGLVKNQVYSDLEVAFVISEEEAILKALSKTVEILEGNTSLISQYYYGCIFHELLSFQLTDRHPHLERRSEKSKSVEVIGFATSAISVLSNAELSISDDGYPLVRMDVDQWFLPVPSPVKAAIFESFSRQNMTESEIDVTPCIKQFVQTEYGFPTDSGTEFIFSDCSQALLSKLVLCCIQEGGTMCFPAGSNGNYVSVAKFLKANTVHIPTNSERGFKLTEDILIKVLETMKKPWVYISGPTINPTGLLYSNQEMENILSACARFGARVVIDTSFSGLEFEYEGWGGWNLGSCLSKISSSGNPSFCVSLLGGLSLKLLSGALKFAFLALNEPILIEAFHSFPGLSKPHCTDKYTIKKLLSLREQKGGLLDVAMEQIRILENRAKCLKEVLENCGWDVLRPCAGVSMVAKPSFLGKAVKVNHSLKHTGSGEQDATYEIKLTDASLREAVAKTTGLCINSGSWTGIPGYCRFTIALEESEFEQALACLVKFKSIVDN
;
A
#
# COMPACT_ATOMS: atom_id res chain seq x y z
N MET A 1 56.08 -22.70 2.54
CA MET A 1 55.61 -23.79 3.41
C MET A 1 55.28 -24.95 2.50
N THR A 2 55.95 -26.08 2.70
CA THR A 2 55.69 -27.30 1.93
C THR A 2 54.39 -27.96 2.42
N LEU A 3 53.83 -28.88 1.61
CA LEU A 3 52.61 -29.62 1.99
C LEU A 3 52.80 -30.40 3.31
N GLU A 4 53.99 -30.98 3.53
CA GLU A 4 54.30 -31.73 4.75
C GLU A 4 54.39 -30.81 5.98
N GLU A 5 54.95 -29.61 5.84
CA GLU A 5 54.99 -28.62 6.92
C GLU A 5 53.57 -28.17 7.30
N PHE A 6 52.70 -27.93 6.32
CA PHE A 6 51.29 -27.57 6.56
C PHE A 6 50.56 -28.68 7.31
N LEU A 7 50.65 -29.92 6.84
CA LEU A 7 49.97 -31.06 7.47
C LEU A 7 50.51 -31.33 8.88
N LYS A 8 51.82 -31.21 9.10
CA LYS A 8 52.43 -31.37 10.43
C LYS A 8 51.99 -30.28 11.42
N GLN A 9 51.69 -29.07 10.94
CA GLN A 9 51.09 -28.03 11.76
C GLN A 9 49.64 -28.36 12.12
N CYS A 10 48.88 -28.90 11.16
CA CYS A 10 47.49 -29.30 11.38
C CYS A 10 47.36 -30.48 12.36
N GLU A 11 48.30 -31.44 12.35
CA GLU A 11 48.32 -32.60 13.27
C GLU A 11 48.46 -32.23 14.75
N GLN A 12 48.85 -30.99 15.08
CA GLN A 12 49.11 -30.58 16.47
C GLN A 12 47.83 -30.34 17.27
N SER A 13 46.86 -29.66 16.67
CA SER A 13 45.56 -29.32 17.25
C SER A 13 44.65 -28.71 16.19
N GLY A 14 43.34 -28.66 16.47
CA GLY A 14 42.38 -27.97 15.58
C GLY A 14 42.59 -26.46 15.48
N ASP A 15 43.09 -25.81 16.55
CA ASP A 15 43.55 -24.42 16.49
C ASP A 15 44.77 -24.25 15.59
N GLY A 16 45.70 -25.21 15.61
CA GLY A 16 46.85 -25.27 14.71
C GLY A 16 46.44 -25.40 13.24
N ALA A 17 45.46 -26.27 12.96
CA ALA A 17 44.87 -26.43 11.64
C ALA A 17 44.14 -25.15 11.16
N TYR A 18 43.32 -24.54 12.03
CA TYR A 18 42.63 -23.28 11.71
C TYR A 18 43.61 -22.14 11.42
N ALA A 19 44.69 -22.00 12.20
CA ALA A 19 45.72 -20.99 11.95
C ALA A 19 46.44 -21.20 10.59
N ALA A 20 46.73 -22.46 10.24
CA ALA A 20 47.31 -22.80 8.95
C ALA A 20 46.36 -22.47 7.78
N LEU A 21 45.07 -22.79 7.93
CA LEU A 21 44.02 -22.46 6.96
C LEU A 21 43.81 -20.95 6.82
N LYS A 22 43.87 -20.19 7.91
CA LYS A 22 43.80 -18.72 7.90
C LYS A 22 44.94 -18.11 7.10
N SER A 23 46.18 -18.58 7.30
CA SER A 23 47.34 -18.15 6.51
C SER A 23 47.23 -18.53 5.03
N LEU A 24 46.59 -19.66 4.73
CA LEU A 24 46.30 -20.05 3.35
C LEU A 24 45.25 -19.13 2.71
N LEU A 25 44.21 -18.75 3.45
CA LEU A 25 43.19 -17.82 2.98
C LEU A 25 43.78 -16.45 2.63
N GLU A 26 44.69 -15.89 3.46
CA GLU A 26 45.37 -14.62 3.16
C GLU A 26 46.08 -14.64 1.80
N LYS A 27 46.67 -15.79 1.43
CA LYS A 27 47.31 -15.98 0.11
C LYS A 27 46.30 -16.18 -1.02
N LEU A 28 45.15 -16.76 -0.74
CA LEU A 28 44.05 -16.84 -1.73
C LEU A 28 43.45 -15.46 -1.99
N GLU A 29 43.35 -14.61 -0.97
CA GLU A 29 42.83 -13.26 -1.07
C GLU A 29 43.76 -12.34 -1.88
N ASP A 30 45.09 -12.47 -1.73
CA ASP A 30 46.07 -11.70 -2.51
C ASP A 30 46.15 -12.18 -3.99
N PRO A 31 45.77 -11.33 -4.98
CA PRO A 31 45.83 -11.69 -6.39
C PRO A 31 47.21 -12.15 -6.89
N LYS A 32 48.30 -11.72 -6.23
CA LYS A 32 49.68 -12.10 -6.64
C LYS A 32 50.03 -13.53 -6.24
N THR A 33 49.45 -14.05 -5.17
CA THR A 33 49.78 -15.37 -4.61
C THR A 33 48.64 -16.38 -4.76
N ARG A 34 47.46 -15.92 -5.16
CA ARG A 34 46.23 -16.71 -5.33
C ARG A 34 46.39 -17.96 -6.17
N THR A 35 47.00 -17.85 -7.36
CA THR A 35 47.14 -19.00 -8.27
C THR A 35 47.97 -20.11 -7.64
N GLU A 36 49.11 -19.77 -7.03
CA GLU A 36 49.96 -20.74 -6.33
C GLU A 36 49.26 -21.34 -5.11
N ALA A 37 48.55 -20.52 -4.33
CA ALA A 37 47.76 -20.98 -3.18
C ALA A 37 46.60 -21.91 -3.58
N ARG A 38 45.96 -21.67 -4.73
CA ARG A 38 44.91 -22.53 -5.27
C ARG A 38 45.44 -23.86 -5.78
N VAL A 39 46.61 -23.87 -6.44
CA VAL A 39 47.30 -25.10 -6.82
C VAL A 39 47.68 -25.91 -5.58
N PHE A 40 48.20 -25.24 -4.54
CA PHE A 40 48.48 -25.87 -3.25
C PHE A 40 47.23 -26.51 -2.63
N LEU A 41 46.06 -25.87 -2.72
CA LEU A 41 44.78 -26.46 -2.29
C LEU A 41 44.41 -27.73 -3.08
N SER A 42 44.66 -27.78 -4.39
CA SER A 42 44.45 -29.00 -5.20
C SER A 42 45.34 -30.13 -4.71
N ASP A 43 46.62 -29.85 -4.46
CA ASP A 43 47.57 -30.84 -3.95
C ASP A 43 47.15 -31.32 -2.55
N LEU A 44 46.67 -30.41 -1.70
CA LEU A 44 46.13 -30.74 -0.38
C LEU A 44 44.90 -31.67 -0.48
N GLN A 45 43.97 -31.38 -1.38
CA GLN A 45 42.80 -32.24 -1.65
C GLN A 45 43.21 -33.63 -2.11
N SER A 46 44.24 -33.75 -2.96
CA SER A 46 44.73 -35.06 -3.43
C SER A 46 45.34 -35.91 -2.30
N ARG A 47 45.82 -35.25 -1.23
CA ARG A 47 46.49 -35.89 -0.10
C ARG A 47 45.57 -36.17 1.08
N VAL A 48 44.60 -35.28 1.33
CA VAL A 48 43.64 -35.36 2.44
C VAL A 48 42.29 -35.81 1.90
N GLY A 49 41.93 -37.07 2.17
CA GLY A 49 40.66 -37.64 1.74
C GLY A 49 39.47 -37.23 2.62
N SER A 50 38.29 -37.76 2.30
CA SER A 50 37.05 -37.53 3.02
C SER A 50 36.82 -38.47 4.22
N SER A 51 37.85 -39.22 4.65
CA SER A 51 37.70 -40.20 5.73
C SER A 51 37.69 -39.55 7.12
N ASP A 52 36.98 -40.18 8.07
CA ASP A 52 36.98 -39.73 9.47
C ASP A 52 38.37 -39.81 10.09
N ASP A 53 39.22 -40.75 9.65
CA ASP A 53 40.63 -40.83 10.05
C ASP A 53 41.40 -39.56 9.67
N CYS A 54 41.13 -38.96 8.50
CA CYS A 54 41.75 -37.69 8.10
C CYS A 54 41.25 -36.54 8.98
N PHE A 55 39.94 -36.53 9.31
CA PHE A 55 39.35 -35.51 10.17
C PHE A 55 39.93 -35.54 11.59
N HIS A 56 40.10 -36.74 12.18
CA HIS A 56 40.70 -36.89 13.50
C HIS A 56 42.20 -36.60 13.51
N LYS A 57 42.91 -36.92 12.42
CA LYS A 57 44.35 -36.73 12.33
C LYS A 57 44.76 -35.29 12.03
N TYR A 58 44.08 -34.64 11.09
CA TYR A 58 44.44 -33.32 10.57
C TYR A 58 43.51 -32.20 11.06
N HIS A 59 42.44 -32.51 11.79
CA HIS A 59 41.43 -31.54 12.25
C HIS A 59 40.75 -30.76 11.12
N PHE A 60 40.72 -31.34 9.92
CA PHE A 60 39.87 -30.91 8.81
C PHE A 60 39.72 -32.07 7.82
N ARG A 61 38.74 -31.96 6.92
CA ARG A 61 38.60 -32.87 5.78
C ARG A 61 38.04 -32.16 4.58
N ILE A 62 38.26 -32.72 3.40
CA ILE A 62 37.75 -32.22 2.13
C ILE A 62 36.85 -33.30 1.54
N GLN A 63 35.63 -32.93 1.16
CA GLN A 63 34.65 -33.85 0.59
C GLN A 63 33.85 -33.20 -0.53
N ASP A 64 33.39 -34.02 -1.47
CA ASP A 64 32.50 -33.57 -2.54
C ASP A 64 31.04 -33.64 -2.09
N ILE A 65 30.30 -32.55 -2.27
CA ILE A 65 28.83 -32.50 -2.17
C ILE A 65 28.26 -32.61 -3.57
N TYR A 66 27.42 -33.60 -3.81
CA TYR A 66 26.74 -33.78 -5.09
C TYR A 66 25.41 -33.01 -5.10
N LEU A 67 25.19 -32.21 -6.14
CA LEU A 67 23.94 -31.47 -6.33
C LEU A 67 22.96 -32.34 -7.14
N ASP A 68 21.74 -32.53 -6.65
CA ASP A 68 20.79 -33.49 -7.21
C ASP A 68 20.25 -33.09 -8.59
N ARG A 69 19.99 -34.10 -9.45
CA ARG A 69 19.83 -33.96 -10.91
C ARG A 69 18.39 -33.82 -11.37
N SER A 70 18.04 -32.71 -12.02
CA SER A 70 16.99 -32.70 -13.05
C SER A 70 17.61 -32.99 -14.42
N GLU A 71 16.97 -33.85 -15.22
CA GLU A 71 17.41 -34.14 -16.59
C GLU A 71 17.40 -32.84 -17.43
N GLY A 72 18.58 -32.39 -17.87
CA GLY A 72 18.76 -31.20 -18.71
C GLY A 72 19.62 -30.06 -18.11
N TYR A 73 20.00 -30.12 -16.84
CA TYR A 73 20.83 -29.08 -16.20
C TYR A 73 22.30 -29.12 -16.69
N GLN A 74 22.79 -27.99 -17.22
CA GLN A 74 24.15 -27.85 -17.78
C GLN A 74 25.20 -27.31 -16.79
N GLY A 75 24.84 -27.04 -15.53
CA GLY A 75 25.75 -26.51 -14.52
C GLY A 75 26.61 -27.57 -13.81
N ARG A 76 27.38 -27.13 -12.81
CA ARG A 76 28.32 -27.96 -12.06
C ARG A 76 27.61 -29.04 -11.25
N LYS A 77 28.16 -30.26 -11.29
CA LYS A 77 27.55 -31.47 -10.68
C LYS A 77 27.95 -31.72 -9.23
N LYS A 78 29.02 -31.08 -8.76
CA LYS A 78 29.56 -31.26 -7.40
C LYS A 78 30.23 -29.98 -6.90
N LEU A 79 30.18 -29.76 -5.59
CA LEU A 79 30.96 -28.74 -4.90
C LEU A 79 32.00 -29.43 -4.02
N THR A 80 33.26 -29.04 -4.18
CA THR A 80 34.32 -29.49 -3.27
C THR A 80 34.26 -28.63 -2.02
N MET A 81 34.12 -29.21 -0.83
CA MET A 81 33.95 -28.47 0.42
C MET A 81 34.90 -28.97 1.51
N MET A 82 35.52 -28.03 2.20
CA MET A 82 36.30 -28.26 3.41
C MET A 82 35.43 -28.01 4.66
N VAL A 83 35.66 -28.80 5.71
CA VAL A 83 35.04 -28.63 7.02
C VAL A 83 36.07 -28.87 8.13
N ILE A 84 35.91 -28.19 9.27
CA ILE A 84 36.74 -28.27 10.48
C ILE A 84 35.85 -28.62 11.70
N PRO A 85 36.41 -29.07 12.84
CA PRO A 85 35.66 -29.46 14.03
C PRO A 85 34.61 -28.45 14.53
N SER A 86 34.88 -27.15 14.39
CA SER A 86 33.98 -26.09 14.84
C SER A 86 32.81 -25.78 13.90
N ILE A 87 32.59 -26.55 12.84
CA ILE A 87 31.53 -26.32 11.83
C ILE A 87 30.82 -27.65 11.54
N PHE A 88 29.52 -27.60 11.31
CA PHE A 88 28.74 -28.78 10.91
C PHE A 88 29.04 -29.24 9.50
N MET A 89 28.88 -30.55 9.31
CA MET A 89 28.79 -31.10 7.98
C MET A 89 27.43 -30.83 7.35
N PRO A 90 27.35 -30.83 6.01
CA PRO A 90 26.07 -31.01 5.33
C PRO A 90 25.38 -32.28 5.82
N GLU A 91 24.15 -32.14 6.29
CA GLU A 91 23.33 -33.15 6.95
C GLU A 91 21.90 -33.09 6.39
N ASP A 92 21.03 -34.02 6.78
CA ASP A 92 19.65 -34.14 6.31
C ASP A 92 18.89 -32.80 6.34
N TRP A 93 19.16 -31.94 7.32
CA TRP A 93 18.55 -30.61 7.43
C TRP A 93 18.90 -29.69 6.25
N SER A 94 20.18 -29.56 5.93
CA SER A 94 20.64 -28.66 4.86
C SER A 94 20.34 -29.24 3.47
N PHE A 95 20.37 -30.57 3.30
CA PHE A 95 19.90 -31.21 2.07
C PHE A 95 18.40 -31.05 1.84
N THR A 96 17.58 -31.25 2.88
CA THR A 96 16.12 -30.99 2.82
C THR A 96 15.85 -29.53 2.48
N PHE A 97 16.63 -28.61 3.04
CA PHE A 97 16.48 -27.19 2.75
C PHE A 97 16.77 -26.89 1.28
N TYR A 98 17.91 -27.36 0.75
CA TYR A 98 18.28 -27.20 -0.65
C TYR A 98 17.27 -27.85 -1.60
N GLU A 99 16.72 -29.02 -1.25
CA GLU A 99 15.62 -29.65 -1.99
C GLU A 99 14.38 -28.75 -2.04
N GLY A 100 14.02 -28.13 -0.92
CA GLY A 100 12.93 -27.15 -0.85
C GLY A 100 13.17 -25.92 -1.71
N LEU A 101 14.41 -25.39 -1.74
CA LEU A 101 14.79 -24.29 -2.65
C LEU A 101 14.60 -24.68 -4.12
N ASN A 102 14.91 -25.94 -4.47
CA ASN A 102 14.72 -26.49 -5.82
C ASN A 102 13.26 -26.67 -6.25
N ARG A 103 12.27 -26.46 -5.37
CA ARG A 103 10.84 -26.52 -5.73
C ARG A 103 10.30 -25.20 -6.29
N HIS A 104 11.09 -24.13 -6.26
CA HIS A 104 10.75 -22.88 -6.92
C HIS A 104 11.12 -22.91 -8.42
N PRO A 105 10.50 -22.04 -9.25
CA PRO A 105 10.93 -21.83 -10.63
C PRO A 105 12.39 -21.36 -10.71
N ASP A 106 13.10 -21.69 -11.81
CA ASP A 106 14.51 -21.33 -12.00
C ASP A 106 14.80 -19.81 -12.00
N SER A 107 13.78 -18.95 -12.10
CA SER A 107 13.91 -17.50 -12.00
C SER A 107 13.97 -16.97 -10.56
N ILE A 108 13.77 -17.83 -9.53
CA ILE A 108 13.54 -17.38 -8.15
C ILE A 108 14.68 -16.52 -7.56
N PHE A 109 15.94 -16.84 -7.86
CA PHE A 109 17.12 -16.10 -7.41
C PHE A 109 17.83 -15.33 -8.53
N LYS A 110 17.39 -15.46 -9.78
CA LYS A 110 18.08 -14.85 -10.93
C LYS A 110 18.07 -13.32 -10.81
N GLU A 111 19.25 -12.72 -10.95
CA GLU A 111 19.47 -11.26 -10.82
C GLU A 111 19.05 -10.68 -9.45
N MET A 112 18.77 -11.52 -8.45
CA MET A 112 18.34 -11.08 -7.12
C MET A 112 19.56 -10.81 -6.21
N THR A 113 19.36 -9.95 -5.22
CA THR A 113 20.22 -9.82 -4.04
C THR A 113 19.69 -10.75 -2.94
N VAL A 114 20.53 -11.68 -2.50
CA VAL A 114 20.14 -12.77 -1.61
C VAL A 114 20.99 -12.73 -0.34
N ALA A 115 20.39 -12.96 0.82
CA ALA A 115 21.14 -13.28 2.04
C ALA A 115 20.81 -14.70 2.51
N GLU A 116 21.82 -15.48 2.86
CA GLU A 116 21.69 -16.75 3.57
C GLU A 116 22.08 -16.58 5.04
N LEU A 117 21.19 -16.95 5.95
CA LEU A 117 21.42 -16.96 7.38
C LEU A 117 21.88 -18.35 7.85
N GLY A 118 23.00 -18.39 8.57
CA GLY A 118 23.61 -19.63 9.05
C GLY A 118 24.29 -20.41 7.92
N CYS A 119 25.15 -19.75 7.15
CA CYS A 119 25.75 -20.35 5.95
C CYS A 119 26.73 -21.49 6.26
N GLY A 120 27.23 -21.62 7.49
CA GLY A 120 28.09 -22.71 7.93
C GLY A 120 29.39 -22.79 7.11
N ASN A 121 29.57 -23.85 6.34
CA ASN A 121 30.73 -23.99 5.45
C ASN A 121 30.52 -23.36 4.05
N GLY A 122 29.37 -22.74 3.80
CA GLY A 122 29.05 -21.95 2.61
C GLY A 122 28.49 -22.73 1.42
N TRP A 123 28.20 -24.03 1.57
CA TRP A 123 27.84 -24.86 0.43
C TRP A 123 26.52 -24.47 -0.25
N ILE A 124 25.49 -24.11 0.52
CA ILE A 124 24.21 -23.65 -0.03
C ILE A 124 24.40 -22.28 -0.70
N THR A 125 25.15 -21.36 -0.09
CA THR A 125 25.45 -20.04 -0.66
C THR A 125 26.07 -20.17 -2.05
N ILE A 126 27.08 -21.04 -2.17
CA ILE A 126 27.77 -21.33 -3.44
C ILE A 126 26.84 -22.04 -4.42
N ALA A 127 26.05 -23.01 -3.95
CA ALA A 127 25.08 -23.72 -4.79
C ALA A 127 24.01 -22.78 -5.35
N ILE A 128 23.59 -21.77 -4.58
CA ILE A 128 22.64 -20.76 -5.03
C ILE A 128 23.23 -19.93 -6.16
N ALA A 129 24.47 -19.47 -5.99
CA ALA A 129 25.17 -18.66 -6.98
C ALA A 129 25.42 -19.42 -8.29
N GLU A 130 25.86 -20.68 -8.20
CA GLU A 130 26.15 -21.53 -9.35
C GLU A 130 24.89 -21.87 -10.16
N LYS A 131 23.77 -22.12 -9.46
CA LYS A 131 22.55 -22.59 -10.12
C LYS A 131 21.71 -21.48 -10.74
N TRP A 132 21.47 -20.41 -9.99
CA TRP A 132 20.43 -19.45 -10.35
C TRP A 132 20.95 -18.09 -10.82
N LEU A 133 22.27 -17.89 -10.88
CA LEU A 133 22.88 -16.64 -11.38
C LEU A 133 22.32 -15.36 -10.70
N PRO A 134 22.33 -15.28 -9.36
CA PRO A 134 21.91 -14.07 -8.63
C PRO A 134 22.84 -12.90 -8.91
N ALA A 135 22.35 -11.68 -8.71
CA ALA A 135 23.19 -10.48 -8.78
C ALA A 135 24.24 -10.51 -7.66
N LYS A 136 23.83 -10.88 -6.45
CA LYS A 136 24.71 -11.04 -5.28
C LYS A 136 24.12 -12.00 -4.25
N VAL A 137 24.96 -12.78 -3.56
CA VAL A 137 24.61 -13.63 -2.42
C VAL A 137 25.52 -13.31 -1.25
N TYR A 138 24.94 -12.95 -0.11
CA TYR A 138 25.63 -12.74 1.15
C TYR A 138 25.43 -13.96 2.05
N GLY A 139 26.47 -14.75 2.28
CA GLY A 139 26.46 -15.83 3.27
C GLY A 139 26.82 -15.26 4.64
N LEU A 140 25.88 -15.33 5.58
CA LEU A 140 26.00 -14.72 6.90
C LEU A 140 26.07 -15.80 7.98
N ASP A 141 27.09 -15.73 8.83
CA ASP A 141 27.23 -16.64 9.97
C ASP A 141 27.79 -15.91 11.19
N ILE A 142 27.35 -16.33 12.37
CA ILE A 142 27.82 -15.78 13.65
C ILE A 142 29.15 -16.42 14.09
N ASN A 143 29.50 -17.59 13.55
CA ASN A 143 30.75 -18.27 13.83
C ASN A 143 31.87 -17.74 12.91
N PRO A 144 32.87 -17.01 13.44
CA PRO A 144 33.93 -16.42 12.63
C PRO A 144 34.79 -17.47 11.90
N ARG A 145 34.95 -18.67 12.47
CA ARG A 145 35.68 -19.75 11.79
C ARG A 145 34.89 -20.28 10.59
N ALA A 146 33.55 -20.28 10.68
CA ALA A 146 32.66 -20.70 9.61
C ALA A 146 32.75 -19.79 8.38
N VAL A 147 32.78 -18.48 8.60
CA VAL A 147 32.98 -17.46 7.54
C VAL A 147 34.30 -17.66 6.82
N LYS A 148 35.40 -17.85 7.57
CA LYS A 148 36.74 -18.02 6.98
C LYS A 148 36.86 -19.32 6.17
N VAL A 149 36.29 -20.42 6.66
CA VAL A 149 36.25 -21.68 5.91
C VAL A 149 35.36 -21.56 4.67
N SER A 150 34.24 -20.83 4.76
CA SER A 150 33.38 -20.54 3.61
C SER A 150 34.10 -19.74 2.51
N CYS A 151 34.94 -18.77 2.88
CA CYS A 151 35.80 -18.07 1.93
C CYS A 151 36.79 -19.02 1.23
N ILE A 152 37.45 -19.93 1.97
CA ILE A 152 38.35 -20.94 1.37
C ILE A 152 37.58 -21.83 0.39
N ASN A 153 36.38 -22.27 0.77
CA ASN A 153 35.51 -23.07 -0.08
C ASN A 153 35.04 -22.31 -1.33
N LEU A 154 34.81 -21.01 -1.23
CA LEU A 154 34.51 -20.15 -2.37
C LEU A 154 35.67 -20.14 -3.37
N TYR A 155 36.91 -19.91 -2.91
CA TYR A 155 38.09 -19.95 -3.77
C TYR A 155 38.32 -21.34 -4.39
N MET A 156 38.10 -22.39 -3.61
CA MET A 156 38.23 -23.76 -4.09
C MET A 156 37.26 -24.06 -5.25
N ASN A 157 36.07 -23.45 -5.23
CA ASN A 157 35.06 -23.63 -6.28
C ASN A 157 35.13 -22.56 -7.39
N ALA A 158 35.66 -21.37 -7.13
CA ALA A 158 35.76 -20.28 -8.13
C ALA A 158 36.90 -20.49 -9.14
N PHE A 159 37.85 -21.37 -8.85
CA PHE A 159 39.02 -21.64 -9.69
C PHE A 159 39.18 -23.13 -9.98
N ASP A 160 39.73 -23.44 -11.15
CA ASP A 160 40.12 -24.80 -11.52
C ASP A 160 41.38 -25.28 -10.77
N GLU A 161 41.78 -26.53 -10.99
CA GLU A 161 42.92 -27.15 -10.31
C GLU A 161 44.26 -26.47 -10.63
N LYS A 162 44.34 -25.71 -11.74
CA LYS A 162 45.51 -24.96 -12.20
C LYS A 162 45.47 -23.49 -11.75
N GLY A 163 44.49 -23.11 -10.93
CA GLY A 163 44.32 -21.75 -10.45
C GLY A 163 43.78 -20.77 -11.49
N GLN A 164 43.13 -21.24 -12.56
CA GLN A 164 42.43 -20.39 -13.51
C GLN A 164 40.98 -20.13 -13.06
N PRO A 165 40.46 -18.89 -13.18
CA PRO A 165 39.10 -18.58 -12.78
C PRO A 165 38.08 -19.31 -13.67
N ILE A 166 37.00 -19.78 -13.05
CA ILE A 166 35.88 -20.41 -13.71
C ILE A 166 34.79 -19.36 -13.92
N TYR A 167 34.32 -19.23 -15.16
CA TYR A 167 33.31 -18.26 -15.55
C TYR A 167 31.97 -18.94 -15.83
N ASP A 168 30.89 -18.27 -15.42
CA ASP A 168 29.52 -18.63 -15.76
C ASP A 168 29.11 -18.09 -17.14
N ALA A 169 27.84 -18.30 -17.50
CA ALA A 169 27.26 -17.88 -18.77
C ALA A 169 27.25 -16.35 -18.99
N GLU A 170 27.35 -15.55 -17.92
CA GLU A 170 27.40 -14.08 -17.95
C GLU A 170 28.84 -13.55 -17.87
N LYS A 171 29.85 -14.44 -17.99
CA LYS A 171 31.28 -14.12 -17.85
C LYS A 171 31.64 -13.56 -16.47
N LYS A 172 30.89 -13.93 -15.44
CA LYS A 172 31.21 -13.65 -14.03
C LYS A 172 31.75 -14.90 -13.36
N THR A 173 32.52 -14.72 -12.30
CA THR A 173 33.02 -15.78 -11.42
C THR A 173 32.16 -15.87 -10.17
N LEU A 174 32.29 -16.96 -9.41
CA LEU A 174 31.65 -17.07 -8.09
C LEU A 174 32.11 -15.95 -7.13
N LEU A 175 33.33 -15.43 -7.27
CA LEU A 175 33.81 -14.29 -6.48
C LEU A 175 33.06 -12.99 -6.78
N ASP A 176 32.55 -12.83 -8.00
CA ASP A 176 31.74 -11.65 -8.35
C ASP A 176 30.34 -11.73 -7.69
N ARG A 177 29.84 -12.95 -7.46
CA ARG A 177 28.48 -13.21 -6.98
C ARG A 177 28.37 -13.43 -5.48
N VAL A 178 29.38 -13.97 -4.82
CA VAL A 178 29.27 -14.42 -3.42
C VAL A 178 30.20 -13.64 -2.50
N GLU A 179 29.69 -13.25 -1.33
CA GLU A 179 30.47 -12.74 -0.21
C GLU A 179 30.07 -13.43 1.09
N PHE A 180 31.03 -13.61 1.99
CA PHE A 180 30.79 -14.17 3.31
C PHE A 180 31.18 -13.16 4.39
N HIS A 181 30.29 -12.96 5.37
CA HIS A 181 30.49 -11.98 6.43
C HIS A 181 30.12 -12.57 7.79
N GLU A 182 30.90 -12.18 8.81
CA GLU A 182 30.51 -12.40 10.20
C GLU A 182 29.32 -11.51 10.52
N SER A 183 28.21 -12.12 10.93
CA SER A 183 26.97 -11.37 11.18
C SER A 183 26.10 -12.13 12.16
N ASP A 184 25.61 -11.43 13.17
CA ASP A 184 24.48 -11.89 13.96
C ASP A 184 23.19 -11.66 13.15
N LEU A 185 22.68 -12.72 12.53
CA LEU A 185 21.58 -12.69 11.57
C LEU A 185 21.81 -11.65 10.45
N LEU A 186 20.96 -10.61 10.35
CA LEU A 186 20.97 -9.62 9.26
C LEU A 186 21.67 -8.31 9.64
N SER A 187 22.38 -8.27 10.76
CA SER A 187 23.07 -7.07 11.25
C SER A 187 23.99 -6.46 10.20
N TYR A 188 24.79 -7.27 9.50
CA TYR A 188 25.66 -6.81 8.41
C TYR A 188 24.88 -6.06 7.32
N CYS A 189 23.76 -6.63 6.84
CA CYS A 189 22.94 -5.99 5.81
C CYS A 189 22.31 -4.68 6.31
N ARG A 190 21.89 -4.61 7.56
CA ARG A 190 21.28 -3.42 8.16
C ARG A 190 22.28 -2.28 8.32
N GLU A 191 23.50 -2.57 8.79
CA GLU A 191 24.56 -1.59 8.99
C GLU A 191 25.07 -0.99 7.68
N HIS A 192 24.99 -1.75 6.58
CA HIS A 192 25.44 -1.34 5.25
C HIS A 192 24.29 -0.90 4.32
N ASP A 193 23.06 -0.78 4.84
CA ASP A 193 21.82 -0.45 4.11
C ASP A 193 21.60 -1.31 2.84
N ILE A 194 21.91 -2.60 2.93
CA ILE A 194 21.71 -3.56 1.85
C ILE A 194 20.25 -3.98 1.83
N LYS A 195 19.57 -3.74 0.69
CA LYS A 195 18.20 -4.22 0.45
C LYS A 195 18.19 -5.57 -0.24
N LEU A 196 17.36 -6.48 0.25
CA LEU A 196 17.34 -7.89 -0.17
C LEU A 196 16.04 -8.24 -0.88
N GLU A 197 16.11 -8.97 -1.99
CA GLU A 197 14.94 -9.61 -2.61
C GLU A 197 14.64 -10.98 -2.01
N ARG A 198 15.67 -11.66 -1.49
CA ARG A 198 15.55 -13.01 -0.92
C ARG A 198 16.33 -13.10 0.38
N ILE A 199 15.71 -13.72 1.38
CA ILE A 199 16.40 -14.11 2.60
C ILE A 199 16.11 -15.58 2.79
N VAL A 200 17.16 -16.39 2.86
CA VAL A 200 17.06 -17.84 3.05
C VAL A 200 17.73 -18.19 4.38
N GLY A 201 17.20 -19.14 5.13
CA GLY A 201 17.78 -19.48 6.43
C GLY A 201 17.52 -20.90 6.87
N CYS A 202 18.59 -21.56 7.31
CA CYS A 202 18.55 -22.82 8.04
C CYS A 202 19.32 -22.65 9.35
N ILE A 203 18.68 -21.98 10.32
CA ILE A 203 19.31 -21.53 11.57
C ILE A 203 18.83 -22.36 12.78
N PRO A 204 19.56 -22.33 13.92
CA PRO A 204 19.22 -23.11 15.11
C PRO A 204 17.82 -22.83 15.66
N GLN A 205 17.17 -23.87 16.19
CA GLN A 205 15.79 -23.82 16.68
C GLN A 205 15.61 -24.49 18.06
N ILE A 206 16.67 -24.52 18.86
CA ILE A 206 16.67 -25.11 20.20
C ILE A 206 17.42 -24.16 21.13
N LEU A 207 16.86 -23.90 22.31
CA LEU A 207 17.54 -23.06 23.30
C LEU A 207 18.74 -23.78 23.89
N ASN A 208 19.83 -23.03 24.14
CA ASN A 208 20.98 -23.59 24.84
C ASN A 208 20.58 -24.02 26.27
N PRO A 209 20.89 -25.25 26.70
CA PRO A 209 20.60 -25.71 28.07
C PRO A 209 21.35 -24.90 29.14
N ASN A 210 22.41 -24.18 28.77
CA ASN A 210 23.10 -23.20 29.61
C ASN A 210 22.90 -21.78 29.05
N PRO A 211 21.95 -20.99 29.59
CA PRO A 211 21.67 -19.63 29.12
C PRO A 211 22.85 -18.66 29.21
N GLU A 212 23.73 -18.84 30.21
CA GLU A 212 24.91 -18.00 30.43
C GLU A 212 26.06 -18.30 29.47
N ALA A 213 26.02 -19.44 28.77
CA ALA A 213 27.05 -19.79 27.79
C ALA A 213 27.01 -18.88 26.55
N MET A 214 25.81 -18.45 26.14
CA MET A 214 25.58 -17.70 24.91
C MET A 214 25.64 -16.17 25.09
N SER A 215 25.87 -15.67 26.31
CA SER A 215 26.05 -14.23 26.60
C SER A 215 27.51 -13.76 26.48
N LYS A 216 28.44 -14.68 26.18
CA LYS A 216 29.86 -14.39 26.00
C LYS A 216 30.11 -13.83 24.60
N MET A 217 31.07 -12.90 24.49
CA MET A 217 31.56 -12.42 23.19
C MET A 217 32.03 -13.60 22.34
N ILE A 218 31.41 -13.77 21.17
CA ILE A 218 31.79 -14.79 20.19
C ILE A 218 33.05 -14.27 19.50
N THR A 219 34.13 -15.05 19.56
CA THR A 219 35.42 -14.71 18.95
C THR A 219 36.02 -15.96 18.31
N GLU A 220 36.94 -15.79 17.36
CA GLU A 220 37.62 -16.91 16.70
C GLU A 220 38.48 -17.77 17.67
N ASN A 221 38.80 -17.24 18.86
CA ASN A 221 39.57 -17.91 19.91
C ASN A 221 38.70 -18.72 20.90
N ALA A 222 37.38 -18.75 20.71
CA ALA A 222 36.50 -19.56 21.54
C ALA A 222 36.74 -21.07 21.29
N SER A 223 36.36 -21.92 22.25
CA SER A 223 36.56 -23.37 22.14
C SER A 223 35.79 -23.95 20.94
N GLU A 224 36.35 -24.99 20.32
CA GLU A 224 35.74 -25.65 19.16
C GLU A 224 34.34 -26.18 19.49
N GLU A 225 34.16 -26.76 20.68
CA GLU A 225 32.87 -27.23 21.18
C GLU A 225 31.84 -26.09 21.29
N PHE A 226 32.26 -24.90 21.75
CA PHE A 226 31.36 -23.75 21.85
C PHE A 226 30.97 -23.23 20.47
N LEU A 227 31.93 -23.06 19.56
CA LEU A 227 31.68 -22.60 18.19
C LEU A 227 30.83 -23.60 17.40
N HIS A 228 31.06 -24.90 17.61
CA HIS A 228 30.21 -25.97 17.07
C HIS A 228 28.80 -25.92 17.67
N SER A 229 28.64 -25.57 18.95
CA SER A 229 27.31 -25.49 19.57
C SER A 229 26.41 -24.39 18.98
N LEU A 230 26.98 -23.36 18.34
CA LEU A 230 26.25 -22.22 17.76
C LEU A 230 25.30 -22.62 16.60
N SER A 231 25.52 -23.76 15.95
CA SER A 231 24.62 -24.29 14.91
C SER A 231 23.50 -25.20 15.46
N ASN A 232 23.65 -25.69 16.69
CA ASN A 232 22.63 -26.50 17.38
C ASN A 232 21.72 -25.66 18.28
N TYR A 233 22.28 -24.63 18.91
CA TYR A 233 21.63 -23.89 19.97
C TYR A 233 21.56 -22.39 19.70
N CYS A 234 20.48 -21.76 20.14
CA CYS A 234 20.32 -20.30 20.16
C CYS A 234 20.14 -19.77 21.59
N ALA A 235 20.42 -18.47 21.77
CA ALA A 235 20.09 -17.75 23.00
C ALA A 235 18.59 -17.39 23.07
N LEU A 236 18.11 -17.03 24.26
CA LEU A 236 16.81 -16.38 24.44
C LEU A 236 16.79 -15.04 23.72
N GLN A 237 15.71 -14.76 22.98
CA GLN A 237 15.58 -13.56 22.15
C GLN A 237 14.58 -12.54 22.70
N GLY A 238 13.79 -12.90 23.72
CA GLY A 238 12.74 -12.04 24.30
C GLY A 238 11.40 -12.13 23.57
N PHE A 239 11.17 -13.19 22.78
CA PHE A 239 9.93 -13.40 22.02
C PHE A 239 9.05 -14.49 22.65
N LEU A 240 7.75 -14.44 22.38
CA LEU A 240 6.83 -15.53 22.76
C LEU A 240 7.28 -16.88 22.19
N GLU A 241 7.87 -16.85 21.00
CA GLU A 241 8.37 -18.00 20.25
C GLU A 241 9.60 -18.68 20.90
N ASP A 242 10.28 -18.04 21.86
CA ASP A 242 11.38 -18.65 22.61
C ASP A 242 10.95 -19.93 23.33
N GLN A 243 9.72 -19.97 23.86
CA GLN A 243 9.18 -21.14 24.55
C GLN A 243 9.04 -22.38 23.64
N PHE A 244 9.15 -22.20 22.32
CA PHE A 244 9.09 -23.26 21.31
C PHE A 244 10.44 -23.48 20.60
N GLY A 245 11.51 -22.79 21.03
CA GLY A 245 12.81 -22.80 20.36
C GLY A 245 12.84 -22.00 19.05
N LEU A 246 11.82 -21.19 18.76
CA LEU A 246 11.68 -20.46 17.50
C LEU A 246 12.05 -18.96 17.61
N GLY A 247 12.56 -18.51 18.76
CA GLY A 247 12.88 -17.10 19.00
C GLY A 247 13.90 -16.52 18.03
N LEU A 248 14.92 -17.29 17.64
CA LEU A 248 15.92 -16.83 16.66
C LEU A 248 15.30 -16.60 15.27
N ILE A 249 14.41 -17.49 14.83
CA ILE A 249 13.66 -17.32 13.57
C ILE A 249 12.74 -16.10 13.68
N ALA A 250 12.07 -15.91 14.81
CA ALA A 250 11.21 -14.74 15.04
C ALA A 250 12.00 -13.42 14.89
N ARG A 251 13.19 -13.34 15.50
CA ARG A 251 14.09 -12.18 15.34
C ARG A 251 14.56 -12.01 13.89
N ALA A 252 14.94 -13.10 13.22
CA ALA A 252 15.35 -13.08 11.82
C ALA A 252 14.25 -12.54 10.88
N VAL A 253 13.00 -12.90 11.13
CA VAL A 253 11.85 -12.39 10.38
C VAL A 253 11.65 -10.89 10.62
N GLU A 254 11.76 -10.42 11.86
CA GLU A 254 11.63 -8.98 12.18
C GLU A 254 12.76 -8.14 11.60
N GLU A 255 14.01 -8.59 11.73
CA GLU A 255 15.14 -7.94 11.05
C GLU A 255 14.97 -7.99 9.53
N GLY A 256 14.42 -9.09 9.00
CA GLY A 256 14.10 -9.29 7.60
C GLY A 256 13.16 -8.22 7.06
N ILE A 257 12.11 -7.85 7.81
CA ILE A 257 11.16 -6.78 7.42
C ILE A 257 11.88 -5.45 7.18
N ALA A 258 12.96 -5.15 7.90
CA ALA A 258 13.69 -3.88 7.77
C ALA A 258 14.56 -3.78 6.50
N VAL A 259 14.96 -4.92 5.93
CA VAL A 259 15.91 -4.98 4.79
C VAL A 259 15.32 -5.59 3.53
N ILE A 260 14.19 -6.31 3.63
CA ILE A 260 13.57 -6.95 2.47
C ILE A 260 12.82 -5.94 1.60
N LYS A 261 12.90 -6.08 0.27
CA LYS A 261 12.08 -5.30 -0.67
C LYS A 261 10.59 -5.71 -0.56
N PRO A 262 9.63 -4.84 -0.94
CA PRO A 262 8.19 -5.14 -0.82
C PRO A 262 7.72 -6.43 -1.51
N THR A 263 8.40 -6.86 -2.58
CA THR A 263 8.12 -8.10 -3.33
C THR A 263 9.03 -9.27 -2.92
N GLY A 264 9.82 -9.10 -1.86
CA GLY A 264 10.80 -10.08 -1.45
C GLY A 264 10.19 -11.31 -0.76
N ILE A 265 11.00 -12.37 -0.68
CA ILE A 265 10.58 -13.68 -0.17
C ILE A 265 11.57 -14.15 0.89
N LEU A 266 11.03 -14.53 2.05
CA LEU A 266 11.75 -15.25 3.09
C LEU A 266 11.58 -16.75 2.87
N ILE A 267 12.65 -17.54 2.90
CA ILE A 267 12.57 -19.00 2.78
C ILE A 267 13.30 -19.66 3.94
N PHE A 268 12.56 -20.32 4.82
CA PHE A 268 13.13 -20.91 6.04
C PHE A 268 12.90 -22.41 6.12
N ASN A 269 13.92 -23.12 6.61
CA ASN A 269 13.81 -24.51 7.02
C ASN A 269 13.30 -24.58 8.47
N MET A 270 12.17 -25.24 8.70
CA MET A 270 11.45 -25.24 9.98
C MET A 270 11.34 -26.64 10.56
N GLY A 271 11.89 -26.84 11.74
CA GLY A 271 11.70 -28.05 12.53
C GLY A 271 10.25 -28.15 13.00
N GLY A 272 9.58 -29.25 12.66
CA GLY A 272 8.17 -29.49 12.97
C GLY A 272 7.87 -29.83 14.43
N ARG A 273 8.86 -29.81 15.34
CA ARG A 273 8.68 -30.16 16.76
C ARG A 273 7.56 -29.35 17.42
N PRO A 274 7.46 -28.01 17.25
CA PRO A 274 6.38 -27.22 17.86
C PRO A 274 4.99 -27.43 17.23
N GLY A 275 4.89 -28.26 16.19
CA GLY A 275 3.67 -28.44 15.42
C GLY A 275 3.46 -27.37 14.34
N GLN A 276 2.80 -27.78 13.26
CA GLN A 276 2.70 -26.97 12.04
C GLN A 276 1.99 -25.63 12.26
N GLY A 277 0.97 -25.62 13.13
CA GLY A 277 0.22 -24.41 13.46
C GLY A 277 1.10 -23.33 14.11
N VAL A 278 1.97 -23.71 15.05
CA VAL A 278 2.88 -22.79 15.74
C VAL A 278 3.92 -22.24 14.75
N CYS A 279 4.55 -23.12 13.96
CA CYS A 279 5.56 -22.72 12.98
C CYS A 279 4.99 -21.73 11.94
N ARG A 280 3.75 -21.94 11.48
CA ARG A 280 3.08 -20.99 10.56
C ARG A 280 2.76 -19.67 11.27
N CYS A 281 2.17 -19.74 12.47
CA CYS A 281 1.73 -18.58 13.24
C CYS A 281 2.87 -17.57 13.48
N LEU A 282 4.11 -18.04 13.68
CA LEU A 282 5.31 -17.18 13.78
C LEU A 282 5.41 -16.16 12.65
N PHE A 283 5.24 -16.60 11.40
CA PHE A 283 5.34 -15.76 10.21
C PHE A 283 4.05 -14.99 9.97
N GLU A 284 2.90 -15.65 10.17
CA GLU A 284 1.59 -15.04 9.91
C GLU A 284 1.32 -13.83 10.81
N ARG A 285 1.74 -13.87 12.08
CA ARG A 285 1.66 -12.75 13.02
C ARG A 285 2.60 -11.59 12.69
N ARG A 286 3.63 -11.83 11.89
CA ARG A 286 4.58 -10.81 11.38
C ARG A 286 4.19 -10.34 9.98
N GLY A 287 2.94 -10.58 9.57
CA GLY A 287 2.40 -10.12 8.32
C GLY A 287 2.84 -10.94 7.10
N PHE A 288 3.23 -12.20 7.23
CA PHE A 288 3.63 -13.04 6.09
C PHE A 288 2.55 -14.07 5.67
N ARG A 289 2.38 -14.27 4.38
CA ARG A 289 1.66 -15.41 3.79
C ARG A 289 2.65 -16.57 3.69
N VAL A 290 2.32 -17.68 4.32
CA VAL A 290 3.18 -18.87 4.37
C VAL A 290 2.71 -19.90 3.35
N THR A 291 3.62 -20.37 2.51
CA THR A 291 3.42 -21.50 1.60
C THR A 291 4.43 -22.58 1.96
N ARG A 292 3.96 -23.80 2.26
CA ARG A 292 4.85 -24.94 2.49
C ARG A 292 5.30 -25.52 1.16
N LEU A 293 6.57 -25.35 0.82
CA LEU A 293 7.17 -25.84 -0.43
C LEU A 293 7.46 -27.34 -0.35
N TRP A 294 7.96 -27.78 0.80
CA TRP A 294 8.42 -29.13 1.00
C TRP A 294 8.27 -29.57 2.46
N GLN A 295 8.12 -30.88 2.67
CA GLN A 295 8.14 -31.49 3.99
C GLN A 295 8.69 -32.91 3.91
N THR A 296 9.54 -33.26 4.87
CA THR A 296 10.01 -34.63 5.12
C THR A 296 10.05 -34.92 6.63
N LYS A 297 10.51 -36.11 7.01
CA LYS A 297 10.84 -36.47 8.39
C LYS A 297 12.32 -36.80 8.48
N VAL A 298 12.97 -36.28 9.52
CA VAL A 298 14.39 -36.51 9.79
C VAL A 298 14.55 -37.12 11.17
N LEU A 299 15.56 -37.98 11.33
CA LEU A 299 15.89 -38.53 12.64
C LEU A 299 16.38 -37.40 13.55
N GLN A 300 15.95 -37.42 14.82
CA GLN A 300 16.49 -36.50 15.81
C GLN A 300 17.96 -36.85 16.05
N ALA A 301 18.84 -35.85 15.93
CA ALA A 301 20.26 -36.03 16.18
C ALA A 301 20.50 -36.48 17.63
N GLY A 302 21.40 -37.44 17.83
CA GLY A 302 21.61 -38.12 19.12
C GLY A 302 22.29 -37.26 20.18
N ASP A 303 22.92 -36.17 19.77
CA ASP A 303 23.59 -35.15 20.59
C ASP A 303 22.65 -34.00 21.01
N THR A 304 21.42 -33.96 20.48
CA THR A 304 20.45 -32.92 20.82
C THR A 304 19.64 -33.31 22.05
N ASP A 305 19.77 -32.56 23.14
CA ASP A 305 18.94 -32.76 24.33
C ASP A 305 17.55 -32.14 24.18
N ILE A 306 16.50 -32.98 24.24
CA ILE A 306 15.09 -32.55 24.19
C ILE A 306 14.45 -32.45 25.59
N SER A 307 15.21 -32.61 26.67
CA SER A 307 14.71 -32.53 28.05
C SER A 307 14.00 -31.21 28.36
N ALA A 308 14.48 -30.09 27.80
CA ALA A 308 13.84 -28.80 27.92
C ALA A 308 12.39 -28.79 27.37
N LEU A 309 12.13 -29.52 26.27
CA LEU A 309 10.80 -29.62 25.67
C LEU A 309 9.84 -30.45 26.56
N VAL A 310 10.36 -31.43 27.28
CA VAL A 310 9.62 -32.23 28.28
C VAL A 310 9.19 -31.34 29.45
N GLU A 311 10.05 -30.44 29.92
CA GLU A 311 9.71 -29.49 30.98
C GLU A 311 8.65 -28.48 30.54
N ILE A 312 8.74 -27.99 29.28
CA ILE A 312 7.71 -27.11 28.71
C ILE A 312 6.36 -27.83 28.67
N GLU A 313 6.29 -29.08 28.20
CA GLU A 313 5.04 -29.89 28.20
C GLU A 313 4.47 -30.15 29.60
N LYS A 314 5.30 -30.10 30.64
CA LYS A 314 4.84 -30.26 32.03
C LYS A 314 4.15 -28.99 32.54
N ASN A 315 4.63 -27.83 32.12
CA ASN A 315 4.20 -26.52 32.61
C ASN A 315 3.26 -25.77 31.64
N SER A 316 3.01 -26.33 30.45
CA SER A 316 2.20 -25.74 29.38
C SER A 316 1.20 -26.76 28.80
N PRO A 317 0.01 -26.35 28.34
CA PRO A 317 -0.91 -27.21 27.61
C PRO A 317 -0.42 -27.56 26.19
N HIS A 318 0.67 -26.97 25.72
CA HIS A 318 1.26 -27.26 24.41
C HIS A 318 1.80 -28.70 24.34
N ARG A 319 1.72 -29.32 23.16
CA ARG A 319 2.29 -30.65 22.88
C ARG A 319 3.20 -30.57 21.67
N PHE A 320 4.43 -31.04 21.83
CA PHE A 320 5.36 -31.17 20.70
C PHE A 320 5.03 -32.41 19.87
N GLU A 321 5.44 -32.39 18.60
CA GLU A 321 5.18 -33.43 17.60
C GLU A 321 6.49 -34.17 17.24
N PHE A 322 6.64 -35.39 17.76
CA PHE A 322 7.68 -36.34 17.40
C PHE A 322 7.06 -37.60 16.80
N PHE A 323 7.85 -38.47 16.17
CA PHE A 323 7.39 -39.76 15.64
C PHE A 323 8.36 -40.87 16.04
N MET A 324 7.85 -42.09 16.20
CA MET A 324 8.67 -43.28 16.43
C MET A 324 9.26 -43.75 15.09
N GLY A 325 10.56 -43.53 14.89
CA GLY A 325 11.23 -43.79 13.61
C GLY A 325 10.71 -42.90 12.46
N LEU A 326 11.19 -43.15 11.24
CA LEU A 326 10.80 -42.38 10.04
C LEU A 326 9.43 -42.80 9.48
N SER A 327 9.02 -44.05 9.70
CA SER A 327 7.75 -44.62 9.22
C SER A 327 6.55 -44.30 10.12
N GLY A 328 6.78 -43.84 11.36
CA GLY A 328 5.71 -43.50 12.28
C GLY A 328 4.88 -42.32 11.77
N ASP A 329 3.58 -42.50 11.68
CA ASP A 329 2.60 -41.58 11.11
C ASP A 329 1.77 -40.84 12.18
N GLN A 330 1.69 -41.40 13.39
CA GLN A 330 1.07 -40.77 14.55
C GLN A 330 2.09 -39.98 15.38
N PRO A 331 1.83 -38.70 15.71
CA PRO A 331 2.72 -37.91 16.54
C PRO A 331 2.64 -38.36 18.01
N ILE A 332 3.80 -38.39 18.67
CA ILE A 332 3.98 -38.59 20.11
C ILE A 332 4.51 -37.30 20.75
N CYS A 333 4.17 -37.08 22.02
CA CYS A 333 4.61 -35.91 22.78
C CYS A 333 6.10 -36.00 23.17
N ALA A 334 6.70 -34.88 23.55
CA ALA A 334 8.11 -34.80 23.97
C ALA A 334 8.42 -35.77 25.11
N ARG A 335 7.52 -35.92 26.10
CA ARG A 335 7.69 -36.88 27.22
C ARG A 335 7.87 -38.32 26.74
N THR A 336 7.00 -38.75 25.82
CA THR A 336 7.07 -40.11 25.26
C THR A 336 8.29 -40.27 24.37
N ALA A 337 8.61 -39.26 23.55
CA ALA A 337 9.78 -39.27 22.68
C ALA A 337 11.09 -39.38 23.47
N TRP A 338 11.24 -38.58 24.54
CA TRP A 338 12.40 -38.60 25.41
C TRP A 338 12.57 -39.95 26.12
N ALA A 339 11.50 -40.49 26.69
CA ALA A 339 11.53 -41.80 27.34
C ALA A 339 11.87 -42.93 26.36
N TYR A 340 11.27 -42.91 25.15
CA TYR A 340 11.55 -43.89 24.11
C TYR A 340 12.99 -43.80 23.59
N GLY A 341 13.51 -42.58 23.39
CA GLY A 341 14.90 -42.34 23.03
C GLY A 341 15.90 -42.85 24.06
N LYS A 342 15.66 -42.59 25.35
CA LYS A 342 16.49 -43.11 26.45
C LYS A 342 16.47 -44.64 26.56
N ALA A 343 15.39 -45.28 26.11
CA ALA A 343 15.28 -46.74 26.03
C ALA A 343 15.95 -47.35 24.77
N GLY A 344 16.66 -46.55 23.97
CA GLY A 344 17.33 -46.99 22.73
C GLY A 344 16.46 -46.93 21.47
N GLY A 345 15.24 -46.40 21.57
CA GLY A 345 14.36 -46.16 20.43
C GLY A 345 14.82 -44.99 19.56
N ARG A 346 14.57 -45.05 18.25
CA ARG A 346 14.83 -43.93 17.33
C ARG A 346 13.60 -43.02 17.22
N ILE A 347 13.78 -41.73 17.45
CA ILE A 347 12.72 -40.72 17.25
C ILE A 347 13.02 -39.86 16.03
N SER A 348 11.98 -39.38 15.37
CA SER A 348 12.05 -38.44 14.25
C SER A 348 11.12 -37.25 14.49
N HIS A 349 11.30 -36.19 13.72
CA HIS A 349 10.38 -35.06 13.69
C HIS A 349 10.19 -34.58 12.25
N GLY A 350 9.11 -33.83 12.00
CA GLY A 350 8.91 -33.20 10.69
C GLY A 350 9.96 -32.13 10.43
N LEU A 351 10.29 -31.92 9.15
CA LEU A 351 11.11 -30.81 8.69
C LEU A 351 10.42 -30.21 7.46
N SER A 352 10.10 -28.93 7.50
CA SER A 352 9.34 -28.25 6.44
C SER A 352 10.08 -27.04 5.91
N VAL A 353 10.07 -26.84 4.59
CA VAL A 353 10.59 -25.61 3.97
C VAL A 353 9.43 -24.69 3.65
N TYR A 354 9.45 -23.50 4.24
CA TYR A 354 8.41 -22.48 4.10
C TYR A 354 8.90 -21.34 3.23
N SER A 355 8.12 -20.99 2.20
CA SER A 355 8.21 -19.73 1.47
C SER A 355 7.22 -18.75 2.08
N CYS A 356 7.74 -17.64 2.59
CA CYS A 356 7.01 -16.62 3.31
C CYS A 356 7.13 -15.30 2.53
N GLN A 357 6.00 -14.81 2.02
CA GLN A 357 5.91 -13.53 1.32
C GLN A 357 5.21 -12.54 2.21
N LEU A 358 5.66 -11.28 2.21
CA LEU A 358 4.95 -10.24 2.94
C LEU A 358 3.51 -10.22 2.41
N ARG A 359 2.53 -10.30 3.32
CA ARG A 359 1.13 -10.11 2.97
C ARG A 359 1.05 -8.69 2.48
N GLN A 360 0.89 -8.53 1.17
CA GLN A 360 0.17 -7.36 0.71
C GLN A 360 -1.23 -7.54 1.30
N PRO A 361 -1.68 -6.65 2.20
CA PRO A 361 -3.04 -6.73 2.67
C PRO A 361 -3.89 -6.71 1.40
N ASN A 362 -4.57 -7.82 1.10
CA ASN A 362 -5.65 -7.78 0.12
C ASN A 362 -6.48 -6.56 0.54
N GLN A 363 -6.66 -5.61 -0.38
CA GLN A 363 -7.39 -4.36 -0.17
C GLN A 363 -8.86 -4.70 0.11
N LYS A 364 -9.15 -5.36 1.23
CA LYS A 364 -10.46 -5.77 1.71
C LYS A 364 -11.19 -4.62 2.41
N VAL A 365 -10.54 -3.46 2.47
CA VAL A 365 -10.94 -2.31 3.26
C VAL A 365 -10.89 -1.08 2.38
N VAL A 366 -11.99 -0.33 2.32
CA VAL A 366 -12.04 1.02 1.75
C VAL A 366 -12.26 2.00 2.89
N VAL A 367 -11.40 3.02 2.99
CA VAL A 367 -11.49 4.05 4.04
C VAL A 367 -12.36 5.21 3.56
N PHE A 368 -13.21 5.70 4.44
CA PHE A 368 -14.13 6.81 4.25
C PHE A 368 -13.87 7.90 5.31
N PRO A 369 -14.14 9.18 4.99
CA PRO A 369 -14.02 10.28 5.95
C PRO A 369 -14.90 10.10 7.20
N SER A 370 -16.05 9.44 7.09
CA SER A 370 -16.89 9.14 8.26
C SER A 370 -17.83 7.98 8.02
N ARG A 371 -18.42 7.45 9.09
CA ARG A 371 -19.47 6.41 9.02
C ARG A 371 -20.65 6.87 8.16
N THR A 372 -21.07 8.12 8.33
CA THR A 372 -22.20 8.70 7.59
C THR A 372 -21.91 8.72 6.09
N VAL A 373 -20.72 9.17 5.71
CA VAL A 373 -20.29 9.23 4.30
C VAL A 373 -20.25 7.83 3.68
N ALA A 374 -19.77 6.83 4.43
CA ALA A 374 -19.76 5.43 3.96
C ALA A 374 -21.17 4.91 3.63
N ILE A 375 -22.13 5.16 4.51
CA ILE A 375 -23.52 4.71 4.33
C ILE A 375 -24.20 5.49 3.20
N GLU A 376 -24.05 6.82 3.17
CA GLU A 376 -24.63 7.67 2.11
C GLU A 376 -24.11 7.25 0.73
N ASN A 377 -22.79 7.04 0.60
CA ASN A 377 -22.17 6.65 -0.65
C ASN A 377 -22.56 5.24 -1.09
N ALA A 378 -22.72 4.29 -0.16
CA ALA A 378 -23.26 2.98 -0.47
C ALA A 378 -24.69 3.09 -1.03
N LEU A 379 -25.59 3.83 -0.37
CA LEU A 379 -26.96 4.01 -0.83
C LEU A 379 -27.03 4.71 -2.20
N ARG A 380 -26.17 5.70 -2.48
CA ARG A 380 -26.08 6.34 -3.80
C ARG A 380 -25.59 5.37 -4.88
N LEU A 381 -24.58 4.56 -4.56
CA LEU A 381 -23.99 3.59 -5.50
C LEU A 381 -25.00 2.53 -5.96
N PHE A 382 -25.82 2.02 -5.04
CA PHE A 382 -26.85 1.03 -5.38
C PHE A 382 -28.17 1.66 -5.84
N SER A 383 -28.47 2.90 -5.41
CA SER A 383 -29.75 3.60 -5.65
C SER A 383 -30.99 2.70 -5.43
N PRO A 384 -31.15 2.06 -4.26
CA PRO A 384 -32.23 1.11 -4.04
C PRO A 384 -33.60 1.80 -4.00
N HIS A 385 -34.59 1.23 -4.68
CA HIS A 385 -35.98 1.69 -4.61
C HIS A 385 -36.52 1.61 -3.18
N LEU A 386 -36.08 0.59 -2.44
CA LEU A 386 -36.38 0.40 -1.04
C LEU A 386 -35.14 -0.08 -0.29
N ALA A 387 -34.71 0.71 0.69
CA ALA A 387 -33.75 0.34 1.71
C ALA A 387 -34.39 0.36 3.09
N ILE A 388 -33.99 -0.56 3.96
CA ILE A 388 -34.30 -0.51 5.40
C ILE A 388 -33.04 -0.07 6.13
N VAL A 389 -33.18 0.95 6.98
CA VAL A 389 -32.05 1.53 7.72
C VAL A 389 -32.39 1.65 9.20
N ASP A 390 -31.45 1.27 10.06
CA ASP A 390 -31.51 1.45 11.51
C ASP A 390 -31.77 2.92 11.90
N GLU A 391 -32.71 3.15 12.81
CA GLU A 391 -33.16 4.47 13.28
C GLU A 391 -32.06 5.40 13.81
N HIS A 392 -30.96 4.85 14.30
CA HIS A 392 -29.82 5.67 14.75
C HIS A 392 -28.99 6.18 13.57
N LEU A 393 -29.04 5.49 12.43
CA LEU A 393 -28.28 5.82 11.23
C LEU A 393 -29.08 6.73 10.29
N THR A 394 -30.42 6.64 10.28
CA THR A 394 -31.33 7.47 9.45
C THR A 394 -31.19 8.97 9.71
N ARG A 395 -30.88 9.37 10.94
CA ARG A 395 -30.71 10.78 11.35
C ARG A 395 -29.67 11.52 10.51
N ASN A 396 -28.71 10.79 9.95
CA ASN A 396 -27.62 11.33 9.17
C ASN A 396 -27.81 11.11 7.66
N LEU A 397 -29.00 10.72 7.22
CA LEU A 397 -29.35 10.56 5.80
C LEU A 397 -30.16 11.75 5.28
N PRO A 398 -30.12 12.02 3.96
CA PRO A 398 -30.96 13.04 3.34
C PRO A 398 -32.43 12.85 3.70
N ARG A 399 -33.06 13.89 4.29
CA ARG A 399 -34.47 13.82 4.74
C ARG A 399 -35.45 13.43 3.63
N LYS A 400 -35.14 13.77 2.38
CA LYS A 400 -35.95 13.42 1.21
C LYS A 400 -36.04 11.90 0.94
N TRP A 401 -35.07 11.11 1.41
CA TRP A 401 -35.11 9.65 1.31
C TRP A 401 -36.03 9.02 2.35
N LEU A 402 -36.25 9.70 3.49
CA LEU A 402 -37.10 9.25 4.58
C LEU A 402 -38.57 9.55 4.27
N THR A 403 -39.19 8.74 3.41
CA THR A 403 -40.60 8.92 3.01
C THR A 403 -41.32 7.58 2.87
N SER A 404 -42.60 7.55 3.27
CA SER A 404 -43.50 6.41 3.05
C SER A 404 -44.25 6.48 1.71
N LEU A 405 -44.24 7.64 1.05
CA LEU A 405 -45.08 7.94 -0.13
C LEU A 405 -44.72 7.11 -1.38
N ALA A 406 -43.49 6.61 -1.49
CA ALA A 406 -43.07 5.76 -2.61
C ALA A 406 -43.78 4.39 -2.60
N ILE A 407 -44.22 3.91 -1.42
CA ILE A 407 -44.94 2.65 -1.27
C ILE A 407 -46.38 2.77 -1.83
N GLU A 408 -47.00 3.95 -1.75
CA GLU A 408 -48.34 4.21 -2.28
C GLU A 408 -48.36 4.48 -3.80
N THR A 409 -47.22 4.87 -4.39
CA THR A 409 -47.13 5.26 -5.81
C THR A 409 -46.44 4.24 -6.72
N ALA A 410 -46.03 3.09 -6.18
CA ALA A 410 -45.45 1.99 -6.95
C ALA A 410 -46.38 1.40 -8.04
N GLU A 411 -47.67 1.74 -8.05
CA GLU A 411 -48.60 1.41 -9.14
C GLU A 411 -48.48 2.33 -10.36
N ASN A 412 -47.83 3.49 -10.25
CA ASN A 412 -47.64 4.46 -11.32
C ASN A 412 -46.14 4.76 -11.56
N GLY A 413 -45.43 3.80 -12.16
CA GLY A 413 -44.15 4.00 -12.87
C GLY A 413 -43.25 5.12 -12.34
N LEU A 414 -42.69 4.95 -11.15
CA LEU A 414 -41.61 5.80 -10.67
C LEU A 414 -40.35 5.56 -11.53
N SER A 415 -39.56 6.63 -11.71
CA SER A 415 -38.20 6.55 -12.24
C SER A 415 -37.39 5.51 -11.45
N ASP A 416 -36.67 4.61 -12.13
CA ASP A 416 -35.91 3.46 -11.60
C ASP A 416 -34.79 3.81 -10.56
N ASP A 417 -34.75 5.04 -10.07
CA ASP A 417 -33.54 5.68 -9.55
C ASP A 417 -33.76 6.56 -8.30
N VAL A 418 -34.92 6.48 -7.64
CA VAL A 418 -35.22 7.23 -6.41
C VAL A 418 -34.97 6.35 -5.18
N VAL A 419 -34.08 6.80 -4.30
CA VAL A 419 -33.78 6.12 -3.04
C VAL A 419 -34.90 6.35 -2.02
N THR A 420 -35.54 5.29 -1.56
CA THR A 420 -36.49 5.32 -0.44
C THR A 420 -35.91 4.56 0.75
N VAL A 421 -35.95 5.18 1.92
CA VAL A 421 -35.47 4.60 3.18
C VAL A 421 -36.63 4.47 4.17
N ILE A 422 -36.85 3.26 4.66
CA ILE A 422 -37.72 2.98 5.80
C ILE A 422 -36.86 2.80 7.04
N GLU A 423 -37.22 3.52 8.10
CA GLU A 423 -36.60 3.40 9.40
C GLU A 423 -37.02 2.11 10.10
N ALA A 424 -36.05 1.43 10.73
CA ALA A 424 -36.28 0.20 11.46
C ALA A 424 -35.52 0.16 12.80
N PRO A 425 -36.04 -0.59 13.79
CA PRO A 425 -35.36 -0.78 15.07
C PRO A 425 -34.09 -1.61 14.90
N ARG A 426 -33.11 -1.36 15.79
CA ARG A 426 -31.81 -2.05 15.77
C ARG A 426 -31.85 -3.53 16.15
N GLN A 427 -32.90 -4.00 16.84
CA GLN A 427 -32.99 -5.38 17.30
C GLN A 427 -33.13 -6.35 16.12
N SER A 428 -32.27 -7.38 16.09
CA SER A 428 -32.15 -8.29 14.96
C SER A 428 -33.46 -9.00 14.59
N ASP A 429 -34.22 -9.50 15.57
CA ASP A 429 -35.50 -10.20 15.33
C ASP A 429 -36.53 -9.33 14.59
N LEU A 430 -36.65 -8.06 14.99
CA LEU A 430 -37.59 -7.10 14.38
C LEU A 430 -37.12 -6.70 12.97
N MET A 431 -35.81 -6.48 12.82
CA MET A 431 -35.20 -6.21 11.51
C MET A 431 -35.44 -7.37 10.54
N ILE A 432 -35.27 -8.62 10.99
CA ILE A 432 -35.50 -9.83 10.17
C ILE A 432 -36.96 -9.94 9.74
N GLU A 433 -37.93 -9.65 10.62
CA GLU A 433 -39.35 -9.65 10.23
C GLU A 433 -39.63 -8.59 9.16
N LEU A 434 -39.08 -7.38 9.30
CA LEU A 434 -39.21 -6.32 8.30
C LEU A 434 -38.56 -6.70 6.97
N ILE A 435 -37.36 -7.29 6.98
CA ILE A 435 -36.67 -7.80 5.79
C ILE A 435 -37.55 -8.82 5.05
N LYS A 436 -38.11 -9.79 5.77
CA LYS A 436 -38.96 -10.85 5.18
C LYS A 436 -40.26 -10.30 4.60
N ARG A 437 -40.84 -9.27 5.21
CA ARG A 437 -42.12 -8.68 4.79
C ARG A 437 -41.98 -7.68 3.65
N LEU A 438 -41.01 -6.79 3.75
CA LEU A 438 -40.86 -5.64 2.85
C LEU A 438 -39.91 -5.94 1.67
N LYS A 439 -39.08 -6.99 1.80
CA LYS A 439 -38.13 -7.44 0.77
C LYS A 439 -37.28 -6.28 0.20
N PRO A 440 -36.56 -5.54 1.04
CA PRO A 440 -35.73 -4.43 0.59
C PRO A 440 -34.58 -4.92 -0.32
N GLN A 441 -34.05 -4.02 -1.13
CA GLN A 441 -32.86 -4.31 -1.94
C GLN A 441 -31.56 -4.12 -1.14
N VAL A 442 -31.58 -3.20 -0.17
CA VAL A 442 -30.44 -2.89 0.70
C VAL A 442 -30.92 -2.78 2.15
N VAL A 443 -30.16 -3.35 3.07
CA VAL A 443 -30.36 -3.23 4.51
C VAL A 443 -29.10 -2.61 5.11
N VAL A 444 -29.25 -1.55 5.90
CA VAL A 444 -28.17 -0.95 6.67
C VAL A 444 -28.55 -1.01 8.15
N THR A 445 -27.85 -1.79 8.95
CA THR A 445 -28.25 -1.99 10.35
C THR A 445 -27.08 -2.12 11.30
N GLY A 446 -27.23 -1.63 12.53
CA GLY A 446 -26.34 -1.94 13.62
C GLY A 446 -26.67 -3.29 14.26
N ILE A 447 -25.98 -3.62 15.36
CA ILE A 447 -26.35 -4.74 16.24
C ILE A 447 -26.58 -4.22 17.65
N ALA A 448 -27.61 -4.70 18.35
CA ALA A 448 -27.85 -4.32 19.74
C ALA A 448 -26.71 -4.83 20.66
N HIS A 449 -26.39 -4.10 21.74
CA HIS A 449 -25.21 -4.40 22.56
C HIS A 449 -25.16 -5.84 23.12
N PHE A 450 -26.31 -6.38 23.53
CA PHE A 450 -26.39 -7.76 24.03
C PHE A 450 -26.29 -8.83 22.92
N GLU A 451 -26.67 -8.48 21.69
CA GLU A 451 -26.59 -9.38 20.52
C GLU A 451 -25.18 -9.42 19.93
N ALA A 452 -24.40 -8.35 20.11
CA ALA A 452 -23.06 -8.20 19.55
C ALA A 452 -22.01 -9.16 20.13
N VAL A 453 -22.29 -9.79 21.28
CA VAL A 453 -21.34 -10.70 21.97
C VAL A 453 -21.15 -12.02 21.21
N THR A 454 -22.19 -12.51 20.54
CA THR A 454 -22.16 -13.79 19.81
C THR A 454 -22.42 -13.58 18.32
N SER A 455 -22.03 -14.54 17.48
CA SER A 455 -22.28 -14.44 16.03
C SER A 455 -23.73 -14.74 15.63
N SER A 456 -24.61 -15.13 16.57
CA SER A 456 -25.96 -15.65 16.26
C SER A 456 -26.82 -14.64 15.49
N ALA A 457 -27.00 -13.43 16.05
CA ALA A 457 -27.81 -12.39 15.41
C ALA A 457 -27.25 -11.98 14.04
N PHE A 458 -25.92 -11.92 13.92
CA PHE A 458 -25.26 -11.62 12.66
C PHE A 458 -25.52 -12.70 11.60
N VAL A 459 -25.39 -13.97 11.94
CA VAL A 459 -25.68 -15.10 11.02
C VAL A 459 -27.14 -15.08 10.58
N GLN A 460 -28.09 -14.84 11.49
CA GLN A 460 -29.50 -14.74 11.15
C GLN A 460 -29.82 -13.57 10.19
N LEU A 461 -29.14 -12.43 10.34
CA LEU A 461 -29.26 -11.30 9.41
C LEU A 461 -28.65 -11.63 8.04
N LEU A 462 -27.50 -12.32 8.00
CA LEU A 462 -26.87 -12.80 6.77
C LEU A 462 -27.81 -13.74 6.01
N ASP A 463 -28.41 -14.70 6.71
CA ASP A 463 -29.34 -15.68 6.14
C ASP A 463 -30.60 -14.98 5.62
N ALA A 464 -31.24 -14.14 6.43
CA ALA A 464 -32.47 -13.44 6.06
C ALA A 464 -32.29 -12.53 4.84
N THR A 465 -31.15 -11.83 4.75
CA THR A 465 -30.84 -10.97 3.58
C THR A 465 -30.46 -11.81 2.36
N GLY A 466 -29.70 -12.89 2.55
CA GLY A 466 -29.29 -13.81 1.48
C GLY A 466 -30.47 -14.54 0.84
N GLU A 467 -31.47 -14.95 1.63
CA GLU A 467 -32.68 -15.63 1.16
C GLU A 467 -33.49 -14.81 0.14
N ILE A 468 -33.49 -13.47 0.28
CA ILE A 468 -34.27 -12.57 -0.58
C ILE A 468 -33.42 -11.81 -1.61
N GLY A 469 -32.09 -11.97 -1.60
CA GLY A 469 -31.19 -11.23 -2.48
C GLY A 469 -30.93 -9.78 -2.06
N SER A 470 -31.11 -9.44 -0.79
CA SER A 470 -30.82 -8.09 -0.27
C SER A 470 -29.33 -7.96 0.04
N ARG A 471 -28.75 -6.78 -0.21
CA ARG A 471 -27.42 -6.44 0.31
C ARG A 471 -27.50 -6.07 1.78
N LEU A 472 -26.53 -6.49 2.57
CA LEU A 472 -26.40 -6.14 3.99
C LEU A 472 -25.16 -5.26 4.21
N PHE A 473 -25.37 -4.06 4.76
CA PHE A 473 -24.32 -3.23 5.34
C PHE A 473 -24.48 -3.24 6.86
N LEU A 474 -23.64 -3.99 7.55
CA LEU A 474 -23.70 -4.11 9.00
C LEU A 474 -22.77 -3.09 9.66
N ASP A 475 -23.33 -2.13 10.41
CA ASP A 475 -22.56 -1.16 11.19
C ASP A 475 -22.17 -1.76 12.56
N ILE A 476 -20.87 -2.02 12.74
CA ILE A 476 -20.33 -2.44 14.05
C ILE A 476 -19.59 -1.32 14.77
N SER A 477 -19.68 -0.08 14.27
CA SER A 477 -18.96 1.08 14.83
C SER A 477 -19.10 1.21 16.35
N ASP A 478 -20.32 1.06 16.87
CA ASP A 478 -20.61 1.19 18.30
C ASP A 478 -19.99 0.05 19.15
N HIS A 479 -19.51 -1.02 18.52
CA HIS A 479 -18.84 -2.15 19.16
C HIS A 479 -17.34 -2.20 18.85
N PHE A 480 -16.93 -1.56 17.76
CA PHE A 480 -15.56 -1.61 17.25
C PHE A 480 -14.59 -0.84 18.15
N GLU A 481 -13.53 -1.52 18.59
CA GLU A 481 -12.52 -0.97 19.50
C GLU A 481 -11.11 -1.38 19.05
N LEU A 482 -10.23 -0.39 18.91
CA LEU A 482 -8.80 -0.58 18.68
C LEU A 482 -8.06 -0.39 20.01
N SER A 483 -7.91 -1.46 20.78
CA SER A 483 -7.17 -1.46 22.03
C SER A 483 -6.27 -2.68 22.16
N SER A 484 -5.47 -2.75 23.23
CA SER A 484 -4.66 -3.93 23.53
C SER A 484 -5.49 -5.10 24.06
N LEU A 485 -6.71 -4.85 24.54
CA LEU A 485 -7.65 -5.83 25.10
C LEU A 485 -9.10 -5.56 24.64
N PRO A 486 -9.40 -5.52 23.33
CA PRO A 486 -10.74 -5.29 22.82
C PRO A 486 -11.73 -6.32 23.35
N GLY A 487 -12.97 -5.86 23.57
CA GLY A 487 -14.07 -6.75 23.92
C GLY A 487 -14.33 -7.81 22.84
N THR A 488 -14.96 -8.93 23.23
CA THR A 488 -15.38 -9.96 22.28
C THR A 488 -16.57 -9.47 21.44
N ILE A 489 -16.39 -9.47 20.12
CA ILE A 489 -17.45 -9.13 19.15
C ILE A 489 -17.74 -10.36 18.30
N GLY A 490 -18.99 -10.82 18.31
CA GLY A 490 -19.48 -11.97 17.56
C GLY A 490 -19.24 -11.87 16.06
N VAL A 491 -19.36 -10.67 15.48
CA VAL A 491 -19.07 -10.40 14.06
C VAL A 491 -17.59 -10.64 13.73
N LEU A 492 -16.67 -10.11 14.54
CA LEU A 492 -15.24 -10.33 14.32
C LEU A 492 -14.85 -11.80 14.58
N LYS A 493 -15.49 -12.47 15.55
CA LYS A 493 -15.32 -13.92 15.79
C LYS A 493 -15.82 -14.76 14.62
N TYR A 494 -16.87 -14.32 13.93
CA TYR A 494 -17.31 -14.94 12.68
C TYR A 494 -16.26 -14.76 11.59
N LEU A 495 -15.77 -13.53 11.37
CA LEU A 495 -14.82 -13.19 10.31
C LEU A 495 -13.42 -13.80 10.49
N SER A 496 -13.04 -14.18 11.71
CA SER A 496 -11.77 -14.88 11.96
C SER A 496 -11.81 -16.33 11.45
N GLY A 497 -12.97 -16.98 11.45
CA GLY A 497 -13.15 -18.38 11.04
C GLY A 497 -13.85 -18.59 9.70
N THR A 498 -14.64 -17.62 9.23
CA THR A 498 -15.58 -17.77 8.11
C THR A 498 -15.47 -16.60 7.13
N PRO A 499 -15.46 -16.84 5.80
CA PRO A 499 -15.49 -15.77 4.81
C PRO A 499 -16.80 -14.99 4.89
N LEU A 500 -16.75 -13.68 4.59
CA LEU A 500 -17.96 -12.86 4.54
C LEU A 500 -18.70 -13.15 3.22
N PRO A 501 -20.02 -13.40 3.24
CA PRO A 501 -20.79 -13.60 2.01
C PRO A 501 -20.74 -12.38 1.07
N SER A 502 -20.84 -12.60 -0.24
CA SER A 502 -20.70 -11.54 -1.27
C SER A 502 -21.81 -10.48 -1.23
N HIS A 503 -22.96 -10.77 -0.62
CA HIS A 503 -24.05 -9.81 -0.43
C HIS A 503 -23.85 -8.92 0.81
N ALA A 504 -22.82 -9.16 1.62
CA ALA A 504 -22.59 -8.47 2.88
C ALA A 504 -21.30 -7.62 2.88
N ALA A 505 -21.36 -6.50 3.61
CA ALA A 505 -20.24 -5.65 3.93
C ALA A 505 -20.37 -5.18 5.39
N ILE A 506 -19.23 -4.96 6.04
CA ILE A 506 -19.16 -4.47 7.42
C ILE A 506 -18.68 -3.02 7.41
N VAL A 507 -19.35 -2.16 8.16
CA VAL A 507 -18.96 -0.76 8.36
C VAL A 507 -18.39 -0.60 9.77
N CYS A 508 -17.17 -0.07 9.86
CA CYS A 508 -16.45 0.16 11.11
C CYS A 508 -16.01 1.62 11.19
N GLY A 509 -16.67 2.42 11.99
CA GLY A 509 -16.31 3.81 12.32
C GLY A 509 -15.55 3.89 13.64
N LEU A 510 -14.58 4.81 13.72
CA LEU A 510 -13.81 5.08 14.94
C LEU A 510 -14.57 5.95 15.97
N VAL A 511 -15.83 5.60 16.26
CA VAL A 511 -16.71 6.39 17.14
C VAL A 511 -16.34 6.30 18.63
N LYS A 512 -15.46 5.36 19.00
CA LYS A 512 -14.91 5.19 20.36
C LYS A 512 -13.49 5.73 20.52
N ASN A 513 -13.02 6.58 19.60
CA ASN A 513 -11.66 7.12 19.67
C ASN A 513 -11.51 8.02 20.91
N GLN A 514 -10.71 7.56 21.89
CA GLN A 514 -10.42 8.31 23.11
C GLN A 514 -9.20 9.24 22.97
N VAL A 515 -8.39 9.06 21.92
CA VAL A 515 -7.22 9.91 21.65
C VAL A 515 -7.68 11.23 21.02
N TYR A 516 -8.55 11.14 20.01
CA TYR A 516 -9.12 12.27 19.31
C TYR A 516 -10.61 12.07 19.07
N SER A 517 -11.46 12.72 19.87
CA SER A 517 -12.91 12.52 19.83
C SER A 517 -13.60 13.09 18.58
N ASP A 518 -12.98 14.06 17.91
CA ASP A 518 -13.47 14.68 16.68
C ASP A 518 -12.85 14.09 15.41
N LEU A 519 -11.98 13.07 15.54
CA LEU A 519 -11.46 12.32 14.40
C LEU A 519 -12.52 11.34 13.89
N GLU A 520 -13.26 11.78 12.87
CA GLU A 520 -14.16 10.91 12.11
C GLU A 520 -13.34 10.14 11.07
N VAL A 521 -13.42 8.80 11.12
CA VAL A 521 -12.95 7.88 10.06
C VAL A 521 -13.85 6.66 10.11
N ALA A 522 -14.21 6.12 8.96
CA ALA A 522 -14.81 4.80 8.87
C ALA A 522 -14.17 3.97 7.78
N PHE A 523 -14.39 2.67 7.84
CA PHE A 523 -13.92 1.77 6.80
C PHE A 523 -14.93 0.67 6.53
N VAL A 524 -15.05 0.33 5.26
CA VAL A 524 -15.98 -0.69 4.76
C VAL A 524 -15.18 -1.93 4.38
N ILE A 525 -15.61 -3.06 4.91
CA ILE A 525 -14.95 -4.36 4.76
C ILE A 525 -15.84 -5.28 3.95
N SER A 526 -15.29 -5.86 2.88
CA SER A 526 -15.99 -6.85 2.08
C SER A 526 -15.01 -7.90 1.56
N GLU A 527 -15.53 -9.07 1.18
CA GLU A 527 -14.76 -10.05 0.40
C GLU A 527 -15.07 -9.98 -1.11
N GLU A 528 -16.02 -9.12 -1.50
CA GLU A 528 -16.38 -8.88 -2.89
C GLU A 528 -15.55 -7.72 -3.47
N GLU A 529 -14.56 -8.03 -4.30
CA GLU A 529 -13.63 -7.06 -4.88
C GLU A 529 -14.33 -5.99 -5.72
N ALA A 530 -15.39 -6.36 -6.44
CA ALA A 530 -16.18 -5.42 -7.24
C ALA A 530 -16.81 -4.32 -6.39
N ILE A 531 -17.29 -4.64 -5.18
CA ILE A 531 -17.86 -3.66 -4.24
C ILE A 531 -16.77 -2.71 -3.76
N LEU A 532 -15.62 -3.22 -3.35
CA LEU A 532 -14.53 -2.40 -2.82
C LEU A 532 -13.99 -1.45 -3.89
N LYS A 533 -13.81 -1.93 -5.13
CA LYS A 533 -13.40 -1.10 -6.26
C LYS A 533 -14.44 -0.01 -6.56
N ALA A 534 -15.73 -0.35 -6.56
CA ALA A 534 -16.80 0.61 -6.82
C ALA A 534 -16.91 1.66 -5.69
N LEU A 535 -16.81 1.24 -4.42
CA LEU A 535 -16.83 2.13 -3.26
C LEU A 535 -15.61 3.05 -3.23
N SER A 536 -14.40 2.52 -3.47
CA SER A 536 -13.18 3.33 -3.53
C SER A 536 -13.29 4.41 -4.61
N LYS A 537 -13.74 4.06 -5.81
CA LYS A 537 -14.01 5.03 -6.88
C LYS A 537 -15.11 6.03 -6.51
N THR A 538 -16.15 5.58 -5.79
CA THR A 538 -17.24 6.47 -5.34
C THR A 538 -16.74 7.50 -4.34
N VAL A 539 -15.90 7.09 -3.38
CA VAL A 539 -15.23 8.01 -2.45
C VAL A 539 -14.33 8.96 -3.23
N GLU A 540 -13.55 8.46 -4.18
CA GLU A 540 -12.71 9.32 -5.02
C GLU A 540 -13.52 10.36 -5.81
N ILE A 541 -14.74 10.03 -6.25
CA ILE A 541 -15.65 10.95 -6.96
C ILE A 541 -16.36 11.92 -6.01
N LEU A 542 -16.67 11.59 -4.77
CA LEU A 542 -17.47 12.47 -3.91
C LEU A 542 -16.64 13.22 -2.87
N GLU A 543 -15.57 12.59 -2.38
CA GLU A 543 -14.74 13.04 -1.25
C GLU A 543 -13.26 13.26 -1.66
N GLY A 544 -12.91 13.00 -2.91
CA GLY A 544 -11.55 13.04 -3.42
C GLY A 544 -10.71 11.83 -3.01
N ASN A 545 -9.41 11.85 -3.34
CA ASN A 545 -8.54 10.68 -3.21
C ASN A 545 -8.47 10.11 -1.78
N THR A 546 -8.77 8.82 -1.61
CA THR A 546 -8.52 8.08 -0.39
C THR A 546 -7.03 7.77 -0.25
N SER A 547 -6.43 8.05 0.91
CA SER A 547 -5.02 7.73 1.17
C SER A 547 -4.77 6.22 1.05
N LEU A 548 -3.91 5.81 0.12
CA LEU A 548 -3.47 4.41 -0.03
C LEU A 548 -2.78 3.92 1.25
N ILE A 549 -2.02 4.79 1.91
CA ILE A 549 -1.36 4.49 3.18
C ILE A 549 -2.41 4.20 4.26
N SER A 550 -3.48 4.99 4.34
CA SER A 550 -4.55 4.76 5.33
C SER A 550 -5.27 3.44 5.06
N GLN A 551 -5.58 3.14 3.80
CA GLN A 551 -6.19 1.85 3.43
C GLN A 551 -5.29 0.66 3.79
N TYR A 552 -3.98 0.77 3.51
CA TYR A 552 -2.99 -0.22 3.88
C TYR A 552 -2.90 -0.38 5.41
N TYR A 553 -2.74 0.73 6.13
CA TYR A 553 -2.59 0.76 7.59
C TYR A 553 -3.79 0.14 8.31
N TYR A 554 -5.01 0.58 8.00
CA TYR A 554 -6.22 0.01 8.61
C TYR A 554 -6.51 -1.40 8.11
N GLY A 555 -6.13 -1.74 6.88
CA GLY A 555 -6.16 -3.11 6.38
C GLY A 555 -5.28 -4.04 7.21
N CYS A 556 -4.06 -3.63 7.52
CA CYS A 556 -3.14 -4.35 8.41
C CYS A 556 -3.70 -4.47 9.83
N ILE A 557 -4.15 -3.36 10.43
CA ILE A 557 -4.75 -3.39 11.78
C ILE A 557 -5.95 -4.34 11.84
N PHE A 558 -6.87 -4.24 10.89
CA PHE A 558 -8.04 -5.09 10.86
C PHE A 558 -7.66 -6.57 10.74
N HIS A 559 -6.67 -6.85 9.90
CA HIS A 559 -6.12 -8.19 9.77
C HIS A 559 -5.49 -8.70 11.08
N GLU A 560 -4.70 -7.86 11.75
CA GLU A 560 -4.12 -8.16 13.05
C GLU A 560 -5.21 -8.45 14.10
N LEU A 561 -6.25 -7.62 14.19
CA LEU A 561 -7.39 -7.86 15.09
C LEU A 561 -8.04 -9.24 14.88
N LEU A 562 -8.26 -9.64 13.62
CA LEU A 562 -8.80 -10.95 13.30
C LEU A 562 -7.85 -12.10 13.66
N SER A 563 -6.54 -11.86 13.66
CA SER A 563 -5.52 -12.86 13.97
C SER A 563 -5.19 -12.99 15.47
N PHE A 564 -5.27 -11.90 16.23
CA PHE A 564 -4.66 -11.80 17.56
C PHE A 564 -5.63 -12.13 18.70
N GLN A 565 -6.94 -11.92 18.52
CA GLN A 565 -7.82 -11.68 19.68
C GLN A 565 -9.06 -12.58 19.79
N LEU A 566 -9.44 -13.40 18.79
CA LEU A 566 -10.81 -13.94 18.77
C LEU A 566 -10.99 -15.44 18.48
N THR A 567 -9.92 -16.23 18.45
CA THR A 567 -10.03 -17.69 18.38
C THR A 567 -9.46 -18.33 19.62
N ASP A 568 -10.26 -19.19 20.25
CA ASP A 568 -9.78 -20.29 21.09
C ASP A 568 -8.48 -20.85 20.48
N ARG A 569 -7.52 -21.23 21.34
CA ARG A 569 -6.17 -21.71 21.01
C ARG A 569 -6.15 -23.04 20.22
N HIS A 570 -7.05 -23.20 19.27
CA HIS A 570 -7.15 -24.30 18.33
C HIS A 570 -6.62 -23.85 16.96
N PRO A 571 -5.99 -24.77 16.21
CA PRO A 571 -5.44 -24.48 14.89
C PRO A 571 -6.51 -23.88 13.97
N HIS A 572 -6.14 -22.83 13.22
CA HIS A 572 -6.99 -22.27 12.17
C HIS A 572 -7.46 -23.38 11.24
N LEU A 573 -8.76 -23.69 11.25
CA LEU A 573 -9.37 -24.36 10.10
C LEU A 573 -9.23 -23.40 8.91
N GLU A 574 -8.85 -23.93 7.74
CA GLU A 574 -9.02 -23.21 6.49
C GLU A 574 -10.45 -22.63 6.44
N ARG A 575 -10.56 -21.33 6.13
CA ARG A 575 -11.84 -20.63 6.02
C ARG A 575 -12.77 -21.47 5.14
N ARG A 576 -13.83 -22.01 5.72
CA ARG A 576 -14.75 -22.90 5.01
C ARG A 576 -15.45 -22.08 3.92
N SER A 577 -15.22 -22.43 2.67
CA SER A 577 -16.00 -21.88 1.56
C SER A 577 -17.38 -22.53 1.58
N GLU A 578 -18.39 -21.80 2.07
CA GLU A 578 -19.77 -22.22 1.89
C GLU A 578 -20.21 -21.92 0.45
N LYS A 579 -20.70 -22.96 -0.24
CA LYS A 579 -21.37 -22.80 -1.53
C LYS A 579 -22.76 -22.22 -1.28
N SER A 580 -22.89 -20.90 -1.34
CA SER A 580 -24.18 -20.20 -1.26
C SER A 580 -25.03 -20.48 -2.51
N LYS A 581 -26.35 -20.61 -2.33
CA LYS A 581 -27.34 -20.59 -3.42
C LYS A 581 -27.45 -19.15 -3.93
N SER A 582 -27.07 -18.91 -5.19
CA SER A 582 -27.06 -17.56 -5.76
C SER A 582 -28.48 -17.06 -6.05
N VAL A 583 -29.07 -16.35 -5.08
CA VAL A 583 -30.17 -15.40 -5.36
C VAL A 583 -29.53 -14.15 -5.99
N GLU A 584 -30.17 -13.59 -7.01
CA GLU A 584 -29.68 -12.37 -7.65
C GLU A 584 -29.75 -11.20 -6.67
N VAL A 585 -28.61 -10.56 -6.41
CA VAL A 585 -28.47 -9.44 -5.49
C VAL A 585 -28.43 -8.15 -6.30
N ILE A 586 -29.06 -7.06 -5.81
CA ILE A 586 -29.09 -5.75 -6.50
C ILE A 586 -27.70 -5.36 -7.06
N GLY A 587 -27.62 -4.99 -8.34
CA GLY A 587 -26.39 -4.49 -8.95
C GLY A 587 -26.09 -3.03 -8.57
N PHE A 588 -24.97 -2.48 -9.04
CA PHE A 588 -24.77 -1.03 -8.98
C PHE A 588 -25.75 -0.33 -9.93
N ALA A 589 -26.20 0.89 -9.59
CA ALA A 589 -27.08 1.66 -10.46
C ALA A 589 -26.43 1.90 -11.82
N THR A 590 -27.18 1.75 -12.93
CA THR A 590 -26.63 1.89 -14.29
C THR A 590 -26.00 3.27 -14.51
N SER A 591 -26.61 4.31 -13.92
CA SER A 591 -26.07 5.67 -13.88
C SER A 591 -24.71 5.74 -13.18
N ALA A 592 -24.54 5.03 -12.06
CA ALA A 592 -23.30 4.99 -11.30
C ALA A 592 -22.22 4.23 -12.07
N ILE A 593 -22.54 3.06 -12.64
CA ILE A 593 -21.60 2.25 -13.46
C ILE A 593 -21.06 3.08 -14.63
N SER A 594 -21.96 3.78 -15.34
CA SER A 594 -21.58 4.62 -16.48
C SER A 594 -20.57 5.69 -16.07
N VAL A 595 -20.78 6.38 -14.94
CA VAL A 595 -19.83 7.39 -14.46
C VAL A 595 -18.54 6.75 -13.96
N LEU A 596 -18.60 5.70 -13.14
CA LEU A 596 -17.42 5.02 -12.58
C LEU A 596 -16.51 4.37 -13.64
N SER A 597 -17.07 4.03 -14.81
CA SER A 597 -16.33 3.47 -15.94
C SER A 597 -15.69 4.54 -16.82
N ASN A 598 -16.32 5.71 -16.93
CA ASN A 598 -15.87 6.81 -17.79
C ASN A 598 -15.06 7.89 -17.07
N ALA A 599 -15.20 8.00 -15.75
CA ALA A 599 -14.45 8.96 -14.95
C ALA A 599 -12.96 8.58 -14.92
N GLU A 600 -12.09 9.53 -15.26
CA GLU A 600 -10.64 9.34 -15.22
C GLU A 600 -10.08 9.54 -13.81
N LEU A 601 -10.40 8.58 -12.95
CA LEU A 601 -9.90 8.45 -11.58
C LEU A 601 -8.50 7.83 -11.54
N SER A 602 -7.84 7.88 -10.40
CA SER A 602 -6.51 7.34 -10.16
C SER A 602 -6.39 5.87 -10.59
N ILE A 603 -5.33 5.56 -11.34
CA ILE A 603 -5.08 4.18 -11.83
C ILE A 603 -4.52 3.35 -10.68
N SER A 604 -5.06 2.15 -10.40
CA SER A 604 -4.53 1.27 -9.37
C SER A 604 -3.08 0.87 -9.66
N ASP A 605 -2.25 0.84 -8.62
CA ASP A 605 -0.89 0.28 -8.71
C ASP A 605 -1.00 -1.25 -8.71
N ASP A 606 -1.00 -1.85 -9.89
CA ASP A 606 -1.03 -3.31 -10.07
C ASP A 606 0.37 -3.95 -9.87
N GLY A 607 1.23 -3.34 -9.03
CA GLY A 607 2.55 -3.83 -8.65
C GLY A 607 3.71 -3.22 -9.44
N TYR A 608 3.52 -2.04 -10.04
CA TYR A 608 4.56 -1.30 -10.78
C TYR A 608 4.56 0.18 -10.37
N PRO A 609 5.73 0.78 -10.13
CA PRO A 609 5.80 2.20 -9.82
C PRO A 609 5.30 3.03 -11.01
N LEU A 610 4.16 3.70 -10.82
CA LEU A 610 3.53 4.58 -11.81
C LEU A 610 3.90 6.03 -11.51
N VAL A 611 4.27 6.78 -12.55
CA VAL A 611 4.54 8.23 -12.44
C VAL A 611 3.23 8.98 -12.61
N ARG A 612 2.81 9.75 -11.60
CA ARG A 612 1.47 10.35 -11.52
C ARG A 612 1.46 11.82 -11.92
N MET A 613 0.98 12.13 -13.13
CA MET A 613 0.63 13.49 -13.55
C MET A 613 -0.88 13.71 -13.66
N ASP A 614 -1.70 12.75 -13.19
CA ASP A 614 -3.16 12.70 -13.36
C ASP A 614 -3.97 13.01 -12.08
N VAL A 615 -3.29 13.41 -11.00
CA VAL A 615 -3.90 13.69 -9.70
C VAL A 615 -3.85 15.19 -9.34
N ASP A 616 -4.90 15.66 -8.68
CA ASP A 616 -4.99 17.01 -8.10
C ASP A 616 -4.25 17.10 -6.75
N GLN A 617 -2.98 16.66 -6.74
CA GLN A 617 -2.14 16.65 -5.55
C GLN A 617 -0.84 17.42 -5.74
N TRP A 618 -0.24 17.77 -4.61
CA TRP A 618 1.00 18.52 -4.50
C TRP A 618 2.05 17.64 -3.84
N PHE A 619 3.08 17.25 -4.59
CA PHE A 619 4.17 16.40 -4.11
C PHE A 619 5.51 17.14 -3.96
N LEU A 620 5.51 18.46 -4.08
CA LEU A 620 6.71 19.23 -3.81
C LEU A 620 7.11 19.16 -2.32
N PRO A 621 8.40 19.29 -1.99
CA PRO A 621 8.89 19.14 -0.62
C PRO A 621 8.17 20.04 0.37
N VAL A 622 7.58 19.44 1.42
CA VAL A 622 6.88 20.19 2.46
C VAL A 622 7.88 21.06 3.25
N PRO A 623 7.68 22.39 3.32
CA PRO A 623 8.58 23.28 4.04
C PRO A 623 8.72 23.00 5.54
N SER A 624 9.88 23.31 6.11
CA SER A 624 10.12 23.14 7.55
C SER A 624 9.12 23.87 8.46
N PRO A 625 8.67 25.12 8.18
CA PRO A 625 7.63 25.77 8.98
C PRO A 625 6.30 25.00 8.97
N VAL A 626 5.96 24.36 7.86
CA VAL A 626 4.75 23.53 7.72
C VAL A 626 4.90 22.25 8.52
N LYS A 627 6.03 21.55 8.39
CA LYS A 627 6.34 20.35 9.19
C LYS A 627 6.29 20.64 10.69
N ALA A 628 6.86 21.77 11.12
CA ALA A 628 6.85 22.20 12.51
C ALA A 628 5.42 22.48 13.02
N ALA A 629 4.58 23.17 12.23
CA ALA A 629 3.19 23.44 12.60
C ALA A 629 2.33 22.17 12.65
N ILE A 630 2.57 21.20 11.76
CA ILE A 630 1.94 19.87 11.81
C ILE A 630 2.38 19.15 13.09
N PHE A 631 3.69 19.03 13.33
CA PHE A 631 4.23 18.34 14.50
C PHE A 631 3.72 18.91 15.83
N GLU A 632 3.67 20.24 15.94
CA GLU A 632 3.15 20.91 17.13
C GLU A 632 1.68 20.59 17.36
N SER A 633 0.87 20.56 16.30
CA SER A 633 -0.56 20.26 16.42
C SER A 633 -0.79 18.89 17.06
N PHE A 634 -0.07 17.86 16.62
CA PHE A 634 -0.17 16.52 17.19
C PHE A 634 0.35 16.45 18.62
N SER A 635 1.39 17.23 18.94
CA SER A 635 2.03 17.24 20.27
C SER A 635 1.15 17.84 21.38
N ARG A 636 0.18 18.70 21.06
CA ARG A 636 -0.60 19.44 22.07
C ARG A 636 -1.78 18.66 22.66
N GLN A 637 -2.39 17.72 21.91
CA GLN A 637 -3.55 16.85 22.23
C GLN A 637 -4.84 17.53 22.76
N ASN A 638 -4.78 18.54 23.62
CA ASN A 638 -5.93 19.23 24.23
C ASN A 638 -6.00 20.70 23.78
N MET A 639 -6.58 20.96 22.60
CA MET A 639 -6.73 22.31 22.06
C MET A 639 -8.09 22.91 22.44
N THR A 640 -8.10 24.20 22.79
CA THR A 640 -9.35 24.92 23.07
C THR A 640 -10.05 25.36 21.78
N GLU A 641 -11.37 25.61 21.84
CA GLU A 641 -12.15 26.10 20.68
C GLU A 641 -11.54 27.37 20.06
N SER A 642 -11.06 28.30 20.88
CA SER A 642 -10.42 29.53 20.39
C SER A 642 -9.10 29.28 19.67
N GLU A 643 -8.39 28.19 19.96
CA GLU A 643 -7.14 27.81 19.28
C GLU A 643 -7.39 27.13 17.94
N ILE A 644 -8.57 26.53 17.75
CA ILE A 644 -8.95 25.83 16.51
C ILE A 644 -9.98 26.58 15.67
N ASP A 645 -10.52 27.70 16.16
CA ASP A 645 -11.37 28.56 15.34
C ASP A 645 -10.53 29.27 14.27
N VAL A 646 -10.66 28.76 13.04
CA VAL A 646 -10.02 29.28 11.83
C VAL A 646 -10.80 30.40 11.16
N THR A 647 -12.07 30.61 11.54
CA THR A 647 -13.02 31.47 10.82
C THR A 647 -12.51 32.91 10.65
N PRO A 648 -11.98 33.57 11.70
CA PRO A 648 -11.47 34.93 11.56
C PRO A 648 -10.27 35.02 10.61
N CYS A 649 -9.35 34.04 10.70
CA CYS A 649 -8.15 33.99 9.85
C CYS A 649 -8.50 33.74 8.38
N ILE A 650 -9.47 32.85 8.11
CA ILE A 650 -9.92 32.57 6.74
C ILE A 650 -10.71 33.76 6.16
N LYS A 651 -11.55 34.43 6.96
CA LYS A 651 -12.22 35.67 6.54
C LYS A 651 -11.21 36.73 6.10
N GLN A 652 -10.19 36.98 6.93
CA GLN A 652 -9.11 37.91 6.60
C GLN A 652 -8.36 37.47 5.33
N PHE A 653 -8.00 36.18 5.24
CA PHE A 653 -7.32 35.63 4.06
C PHE A 653 -8.12 35.84 2.77
N VAL A 654 -9.41 35.50 2.77
CA VAL A 654 -10.30 35.63 1.61
C VAL A 654 -10.44 37.09 1.18
N GLN A 655 -10.54 38.00 2.15
CA GLN A 655 -10.60 39.43 1.88
C GLN A 655 -9.28 39.97 1.30
N THR A 656 -8.13 39.58 1.86
CA THR A 656 -6.81 40.04 1.42
C THR A 656 -6.44 39.50 0.03
N GLU A 657 -6.68 38.21 -0.22
CA GLU A 657 -6.20 37.55 -1.46
C GLU A 657 -7.12 37.75 -2.66
N TYR A 658 -8.43 37.82 -2.43
CA TYR A 658 -9.42 37.83 -3.52
C TYR A 658 -10.30 39.09 -3.50
N GLY A 659 -10.22 39.91 -2.44
CA GLY A 659 -11.12 41.04 -2.24
C GLY A 659 -12.58 40.62 -2.10
N PHE A 660 -12.88 39.36 -1.80
CA PHE A 660 -14.25 38.87 -1.75
C PHE A 660 -14.97 39.44 -0.50
N PRO A 661 -16.20 39.96 -0.64
CA PRO A 661 -16.90 40.60 0.47
C PRO A 661 -17.36 39.55 1.49
N THR A 662 -16.92 39.73 2.75
CA THR A 662 -17.34 38.91 3.90
C THR A 662 -18.04 39.81 4.92
N ASP A 663 -19.36 39.80 4.91
CA ASP A 663 -20.19 40.57 5.85
C ASP A 663 -20.58 39.71 7.08
N SER A 664 -21.40 40.27 7.97
CA SER A 664 -21.91 39.54 9.14
C SER A 664 -22.85 38.39 8.79
N GLY A 665 -23.45 38.39 7.59
CA GLY A 665 -24.34 37.34 7.10
C GLY A 665 -23.61 36.21 6.34
N THR A 666 -22.32 36.40 6.02
CA THR A 666 -21.50 35.41 5.32
C THR A 666 -21.17 34.24 6.23
N GLU A 667 -21.67 33.06 5.86
CA GLU A 667 -21.35 31.80 6.53
C GLU A 667 -20.14 31.11 5.90
N PHE A 668 -19.23 30.64 6.75
CA PHE A 668 -18.08 29.85 6.35
C PHE A 668 -18.26 28.40 6.80
N ILE A 669 -18.23 27.50 5.83
CA ILE A 669 -18.35 26.06 6.03
C ILE A 669 -17.00 25.42 5.69
N PHE A 670 -16.53 24.50 6.53
CA PHE A 670 -15.22 23.86 6.37
C PHE A 670 -15.37 22.37 6.13
N SER A 671 -14.48 21.82 5.29
CA SER A 671 -14.38 20.40 5.01
C SER A 671 -12.93 19.99 4.81
N ASP A 672 -12.63 18.70 4.97
CA ASP A 672 -11.33 18.13 4.61
C ASP A 672 -11.13 18.07 3.08
N CYS A 673 -12.15 18.35 2.25
CA CYS A 673 -12.02 18.33 0.80
C CYS A 673 -12.93 19.35 0.10
N SER A 674 -12.42 20.02 -0.95
CA SER A 674 -13.22 20.94 -1.78
C SER A 674 -14.29 20.20 -2.57
N GLN A 675 -14.01 18.95 -2.95
CA GLN A 675 -14.94 18.11 -3.69
C GLN A 675 -16.17 17.73 -2.87
N ALA A 676 -15.99 17.47 -1.57
CA ALA A 676 -17.09 17.21 -0.65
C ALA A 676 -18.02 18.44 -0.55
N LEU A 677 -17.46 19.65 -0.44
CA LEU A 677 -18.24 20.90 -0.45
C LEU A 677 -18.98 21.11 -1.78
N LEU A 678 -18.30 20.88 -2.91
CA LEU A 678 -18.93 20.97 -4.22
C LEU A 678 -20.06 19.95 -4.40
N SER A 679 -19.88 18.72 -3.91
CA SER A 679 -20.91 17.68 -3.99
C SER A 679 -22.22 18.15 -3.35
N LYS A 680 -22.15 18.85 -2.20
CA LYS A 680 -23.32 19.41 -1.53
C LYS A 680 -23.89 20.62 -2.27
N LEU A 681 -23.06 21.47 -2.88
CA LEU A 681 -23.54 22.55 -3.78
C LEU A 681 -24.30 21.99 -5.00
N VAL A 682 -23.84 20.88 -5.57
CA VAL A 682 -24.55 20.20 -6.66
C VAL A 682 -25.91 19.68 -6.17
N LEU A 683 -26.01 19.16 -4.95
CA LEU A 683 -27.30 18.78 -4.36
C LEU A 683 -28.23 19.98 -4.17
N CYS A 684 -27.70 21.14 -3.77
CA CYS A 684 -28.48 22.39 -3.73
C CYS A 684 -29.00 22.76 -5.13
N CYS A 685 -28.16 22.64 -6.16
CA CYS A 685 -28.57 22.87 -7.55
C CYS A 685 -29.72 21.94 -7.97
N ILE A 686 -29.62 20.64 -7.65
CA ILE A 686 -30.68 19.65 -7.92
C ILE A 686 -31.97 20.01 -7.17
N GLN A 687 -31.87 20.39 -5.89
CA GLN A 687 -33.02 20.76 -5.06
C GLN A 687 -33.80 21.95 -5.63
N GLU A 688 -33.11 22.90 -6.26
CA GLU A 688 -33.75 24.06 -6.88
C GLU A 688 -34.30 23.78 -8.29
N GLY A 689 -34.05 22.59 -8.84
CA GLY A 689 -34.29 22.27 -10.25
C GLY A 689 -33.39 23.08 -11.19
N GLY A 690 -32.19 23.45 -10.73
CA GLY A 690 -31.21 24.20 -11.49
C GLY A 690 -30.47 23.36 -12.53
N THR A 691 -29.65 24.02 -13.34
CA THR A 691 -28.72 23.36 -14.26
C THR A 691 -27.31 23.84 -14.03
N MET A 692 -26.38 22.90 -13.82
CA MET A 692 -24.98 23.17 -13.55
C MET A 692 -24.18 23.32 -14.84
N CYS A 693 -23.66 24.51 -15.08
CA CYS A 693 -22.92 24.88 -16.27
C CYS A 693 -21.41 24.86 -15.99
N PHE A 694 -20.68 24.04 -16.75
CA PHE A 694 -19.23 23.90 -16.67
C PHE A 694 -18.57 24.37 -17.97
N PRO A 695 -17.68 25.37 -17.95
CA PRO A 695 -16.82 25.69 -19.08
C PRO A 695 -15.94 24.51 -19.49
N ALA A 696 -15.75 24.31 -20.79
CA ALA A 696 -14.71 23.42 -21.31
C ALA A 696 -13.35 23.88 -20.78
N GLY A 697 -12.57 22.98 -20.19
CA GLY A 697 -11.41 23.34 -19.38
C GLY A 697 -11.73 23.58 -17.90
N SER A 698 -12.81 22.99 -17.39
CA SER A 698 -13.04 22.85 -15.94
C SER A 698 -12.38 21.58 -15.40
N ASN A 699 -12.28 21.46 -14.08
CA ASN A 699 -11.81 20.23 -13.44
C ASN A 699 -12.77 19.05 -13.76
N GLY A 700 -12.24 18.01 -14.40
CA GLY A 700 -13.02 16.83 -14.81
C GLY A 700 -13.61 16.01 -13.65
N ASN A 701 -13.00 16.07 -12.47
CA ASN A 701 -13.51 15.40 -11.26
C ASN A 701 -14.83 16.04 -10.82
N TYR A 702 -14.94 17.36 -10.89
CA TYR A 702 -16.16 18.10 -10.54
C TYR A 702 -17.30 17.86 -11.54
N VAL A 703 -16.98 17.71 -12.83
CA VAL A 703 -17.97 17.28 -13.83
C VAL A 703 -18.45 15.86 -13.52
N SER A 704 -17.55 14.98 -13.07
CA SER A 704 -17.87 13.61 -12.68
C SER A 704 -18.74 13.56 -11.41
N VAL A 705 -18.49 14.42 -10.41
CA VAL A 705 -19.36 14.63 -9.24
C VAL A 705 -20.78 14.95 -9.71
N ALA A 706 -20.94 15.96 -10.57
CA ALA A 706 -22.26 16.40 -11.03
C ALA A 706 -23.01 15.30 -11.79
N LYS A 707 -22.31 14.55 -12.65
CA LYS A 707 -22.87 13.39 -13.36
C LYS A 707 -23.25 12.25 -12.42
N PHE A 708 -22.40 11.93 -11.43
CA PHE A 708 -22.66 10.87 -10.46
C PHE A 708 -23.89 11.18 -9.60
N LEU A 709 -24.04 12.44 -9.20
CA LEU A 709 -25.20 12.94 -8.45
C LEU A 709 -26.44 13.16 -9.33
N LYS A 710 -26.35 12.87 -10.64
CA LYS A 710 -27.43 13.01 -11.63
C LYS A 710 -27.96 14.45 -11.75
N ALA A 711 -27.09 15.44 -11.59
CA ALA A 711 -27.45 16.82 -11.85
C ALA A 711 -27.68 17.07 -13.34
N ASN A 712 -28.62 17.96 -13.66
CA ASN A 712 -28.68 18.53 -15.00
C ASN A 712 -27.39 19.32 -15.23
N THR A 713 -26.62 18.96 -16.26
CA THR A 713 -25.35 19.61 -16.58
C THR A 713 -25.34 20.12 -18.00
N VAL A 714 -24.73 21.29 -18.22
CA VAL A 714 -24.44 21.85 -19.54
C VAL A 714 -22.97 22.16 -19.64
N HIS A 715 -22.36 21.73 -20.73
CA HIS A 715 -20.98 22.04 -21.05
C HIS A 715 -20.92 23.30 -21.91
N ILE A 716 -20.24 24.35 -21.43
CA ILE A 716 -20.06 25.60 -22.16
C ILE A 716 -18.81 25.48 -23.04
N PRO A 717 -18.92 25.47 -24.38
CA PRO A 717 -17.76 25.35 -25.25
C PRO A 717 -16.85 26.58 -25.14
N THR A 718 -15.55 26.39 -24.98
CA THR A 718 -14.55 27.47 -24.98
C THR A 718 -13.62 27.36 -26.19
N ASN A 719 -12.93 28.45 -26.52
CA ASN A 719 -12.16 28.56 -27.76
C ASN A 719 -10.65 28.63 -27.50
N SER A 720 -9.86 27.96 -28.33
CA SER A 720 -8.38 27.95 -28.23
C SER A 720 -7.77 29.35 -28.42
N GLU A 721 -8.35 30.20 -29.28
CA GLU A 721 -7.90 31.58 -29.52
C GLU A 721 -7.88 32.46 -28.26
N ARG A 722 -8.72 32.12 -27.27
CA ARG A 722 -8.80 32.80 -25.97
C ARG A 722 -8.21 31.94 -24.85
N GLY A 723 -7.41 30.92 -25.18
CA GLY A 723 -6.81 30.00 -24.22
C GLY A 723 -7.83 29.17 -23.44
N PHE A 724 -8.99 28.89 -24.03
CA PHE A 724 -10.12 28.19 -23.40
C PHE A 724 -10.72 28.90 -22.17
N LYS A 725 -10.48 30.22 -22.02
CA LYS A 725 -11.18 31.03 -21.03
C LYS A 725 -12.68 31.13 -21.36
N LEU A 726 -13.51 31.19 -20.32
CA LEU A 726 -14.92 31.55 -20.44
C LEU A 726 -15.02 33.03 -20.82
N THR A 727 -15.81 33.35 -21.84
CA THR A 727 -16.05 34.73 -22.28
C THR A 727 -17.52 35.10 -22.12
N GLU A 728 -17.77 36.40 -22.00
CA GLU A 728 -19.12 36.96 -21.82
C GLU A 728 -20.08 36.56 -22.94
N ASP A 729 -19.63 36.62 -24.20
CA ASP A 729 -20.47 36.37 -25.37
C ASP A 729 -20.92 34.91 -25.49
N ILE A 730 -20.04 33.96 -25.13
CA ILE A 730 -20.35 32.53 -25.10
C ILE A 730 -21.30 32.24 -23.93
N LEU A 731 -21.00 32.80 -22.75
CA LEU A 731 -21.79 32.59 -21.56
C LEU A 731 -23.24 33.08 -21.77
N ILE A 732 -23.42 34.29 -22.29
CA ILE A 732 -24.74 34.86 -22.58
C ILE A 732 -25.57 33.91 -23.45
N LYS A 733 -25.01 33.41 -24.57
CA LYS A 733 -25.72 32.53 -25.50
C LYS A 733 -26.23 31.26 -24.82
N VAL A 734 -25.45 30.70 -23.89
CA VAL A 734 -25.87 29.52 -23.13
C VAL A 734 -26.95 29.90 -22.12
N LEU A 735 -26.73 30.94 -21.31
CA LEU A 735 -27.64 31.34 -20.24
C LEU A 735 -29.03 31.76 -20.75
N GLU A 736 -29.13 32.31 -21.96
CA GLU A 736 -30.41 32.67 -22.61
C GLU A 736 -31.35 31.48 -22.79
N THR A 737 -30.82 30.27 -22.88
CA THR A 737 -31.59 29.05 -23.15
C THR A 737 -32.10 28.35 -21.88
N MET A 738 -31.73 28.85 -20.70
CA MET A 738 -31.88 28.11 -19.44
C MET A 738 -32.67 28.86 -18.37
N LYS A 739 -33.26 28.10 -17.45
CA LYS A 739 -33.89 28.63 -16.22
C LYS A 739 -33.07 28.19 -15.01
N LYS A 740 -32.83 29.11 -14.08
CA LYS A 740 -32.02 28.88 -12.86
C LYS A 740 -30.61 28.31 -13.15
N PRO A 741 -29.80 29.01 -13.95
CA PRO A 741 -28.45 28.55 -14.26
C PRO A 741 -27.57 28.60 -13.02
N TRP A 742 -26.77 27.56 -12.82
CA TRP A 742 -25.65 27.55 -11.89
C TRP A 742 -24.35 27.55 -12.69
N VAL A 743 -23.41 28.44 -12.41
CA VAL A 743 -22.19 28.59 -13.23
C VAL A 743 -20.96 28.32 -12.36
N TYR A 744 -20.17 27.32 -12.75
CA TYR A 744 -18.87 27.02 -12.13
C TYR A 744 -17.75 27.80 -12.83
N ILE A 745 -16.88 28.43 -12.04
CA ILE A 745 -15.72 29.17 -12.53
C ILE A 745 -14.50 28.81 -11.67
N SER A 746 -13.47 28.21 -12.28
CA SER A 746 -12.16 28.05 -11.62
C SER A 746 -11.35 29.33 -11.79
N GLY A 747 -11.02 30.01 -10.69
CA GLY A 747 -10.16 31.19 -10.74
C GLY A 747 -9.76 31.71 -9.35
N PRO A 748 -8.72 32.56 -9.25
CA PRO A 748 -8.07 33.26 -10.36
C PRO A 748 -7.31 32.40 -11.36
N THR A 749 -6.66 31.34 -10.89
CA THR A 749 -6.01 30.34 -11.75
C THR A 749 -7.02 29.31 -12.25
N ILE A 750 -7.07 29.12 -13.57
CA ILE A 750 -7.94 28.15 -14.23
C ILE A 750 -7.28 26.77 -14.17
N ASN A 751 -7.92 25.79 -13.55
CA ASN A 751 -7.51 24.38 -13.64
C ASN A 751 -8.37 23.68 -14.70
N PRO A 752 -7.78 23.09 -15.77
CA PRO A 752 -6.37 22.69 -15.90
C PRO A 752 -5.44 23.55 -16.75
N THR A 753 -5.89 24.66 -17.33
CA THR A 753 -5.09 25.40 -18.33
C THR A 753 -3.92 26.19 -17.73
N GLY A 754 -3.99 26.54 -16.44
CA GLY A 754 -3.01 27.37 -15.75
C GLY A 754 -3.05 28.84 -16.16
N LEU A 755 -4.08 29.28 -16.91
CA LEU A 755 -4.26 30.69 -17.27
C LEU A 755 -4.97 31.47 -16.16
N LEU A 756 -4.81 32.79 -16.16
CA LEU A 756 -5.37 33.68 -15.15
C LEU A 756 -6.54 34.50 -15.72
N TYR A 757 -7.63 34.59 -14.96
CA TYR A 757 -8.65 35.60 -15.21
C TYR A 757 -8.22 36.96 -14.64
N SER A 758 -8.38 38.02 -15.40
CA SER A 758 -8.26 39.40 -14.94
C SER A 758 -9.53 39.89 -14.23
N ASN A 759 -9.44 40.99 -13.47
CA ASN A 759 -10.62 41.61 -12.86
C ASN A 759 -11.67 42.02 -13.91
N GLN A 760 -11.24 42.54 -15.07
CA GLN A 760 -12.16 42.94 -16.14
C GLN A 760 -12.89 41.75 -16.76
N GLU A 761 -12.19 40.64 -17.01
CA GLU A 761 -12.82 39.41 -17.51
C GLU A 761 -13.87 38.90 -16.50
N MET A 762 -13.53 38.88 -15.21
CA MET A 762 -14.48 38.48 -14.16
C MET A 762 -15.67 39.43 -14.03
N GLU A 763 -15.47 40.74 -14.13
CA GLU A 763 -16.56 41.73 -14.12
C GLU A 763 -17.56 41.46 -15.24
N ASN A 764 -17.08 41.19 -16.45
CA ASN A 764 -17.94 40.88 -17.60
C ASN A 764 -18.70 39.56 -17.41
N ILE A 765 -18.01 38.50 -16.95
CA ILE A 765 -18.62 37.19 -16.70
C ILE A 765 -19.69 37.27 -15.61
N LEU A 766 -19.38 37.93 -14.49
CA LEU A 766 -20.33 38.07 -13.37
C LEU A 766 -21.50 38.96 -13.73
N SER A 767 -21.30 40.01 -14.55
CA SER A 767 -22.38 40.84 -15.07
C SER A 767 -23.34 40.05 -15.96
N ALA A 768 -22.83 39.17 -16.83
CA ALA A 768 -23.65 38.25 -17.60
C ALA A 768 -24.43 37.28 -16.71
N CYS A 769 -23.79 36.66 -15.71
CA CYS A 769 -24.46 35.82 -14.72
C CYS A 769 -25.59 36.57 -13.98
N ALA A 770 -25.34 37.80 -13.54
CA ALA A 770 -26.30 38.63 -12.83
C ALA A 770 -27.52 38.98 -13.68
N ARG A 771 -27.33 39.23 -14.98
CA ARG A 771 -28.41 39.47 -15.95
C ARG A 771 -29.43 38.33 -15.98
N PHE A 772 -28.97 37.09 -15.84
CA PHE A 772 -29.81 35.89 -15.89
C PHE A 772 -30.17 35.32 -14.51
N GLY A 773 -29.79 36.00 -13.42
CA GLY A 773 -30.06 35.51 -12.06
C GLY A 773 -29.36 34.19 -11.76
N ALA A 774 -28.14 33.99 -12.27
CA ALA A 774 -27.38 32.76 -12.08
C ALA A 774 -26.83 32.63 -10.65
N ARG A 775 -26.76 31.40 -10.13
CA ARG A 775 -25.96 31.10 -8.93
C ARG A 775 -24.53 30.77 -9.36
N VAL A 776 -23.54 31.52 -8.90
CA VAL A 776 -22.14 31.37 -9.35
C VAL A 776 -21.31 30.73 -8.26
N VAL A 777 -20.56 29.68 -8.61
CA VAL A 777 -19.55 29.05 -7.73
C VAL A 777 -18.18 29.42 -8.29
N ILE A 778 -17.46 30.28 -7.58
CA ILE A 778 -16.07 30.62 -7.88
C ILE A 778 -15.18 29.68 -7.06
N ASP A 779 -14.41 28.83 -7.73
CA ASP A 779 -13.43 27.95 -7.09
C ASP A 779 -12.01 28.50 -7.17
N THR A 780 -11.47 28.85 -6.00
CA THR A 780 -10.11 29.36 -5.79
C THR A 780 -9.12 28.27 -5.37
N SER A 781 -9.53 27.00 -5.25
CA SER A 781 -8.71 25.88 -4.73
C SER A 781 -7.42 25.63 -5.49
N PHE A 782 -7.35 26.04 -6.76
CA PHE A 782 -6.18 25.86 -7.63
C PHE A 782 -5.31 27.11 -7.76
N SER A 783 -5.60 28.14 -6.98
CA SER A 783 -4.89 29.43 -7.02
C SER A 783 -3.89 29.56 -5.89
N GLY A 784 -2.86 30.39 -6.09
CA GLY A 784 -1.85 30.74 -5.10
C GLY A 784 -0.41 30.51 -5.47
N LEU A 785 -0.17 30.04 -6.68
CA LEU A 785 1.15 29.74 -7.20
C LEU A 785 1.28 30.35 -8.60
N GLU A 786 0.97 31.64 -8.69
CA GLU A 786 1.08 32.44 -9.90
C GLU A 786 2.54 32.88 -10.10
N PHE A 787 3.19 32.48 -11.20
CA PHE A 787 4.58 32.87 -11.50
C PHE A 787 4.68 34.01 -12.52
N GLU A 788 3.76 34.14 -13.47
CA GLU A 788 3.72 35.29 -14.40
C GLU A 788 2.85 36.43 -13.84
N TYR A 789 3.38 37.14 -12.85
CA TYR A 789 2.65 38.17 -12.09
C TYR A 789 2.71 39.59 -12.69
N GLU A 790 3.65 39.86 -13.62
CA GLU A 790 3.86 41.21 -14.16
C GLU A 790 2.60 41.73 -14.88
N GLY A 791 1.94 42.72 -14.29
CA GLY A 791 0.78 43.41 -14.86
C GLY A 791 -0.59 42.80 -14.56
N TRP A 792 -0.69 41.64 -13.90
CA TRP A 792 -1.99 41.02 -13.57
C TRP A 792 -2.77 41.77 -12.47
N GLY A 793 -2.06 42.33 -11.48
CA GLY A 793 -2.63 43.24 -10.48
C GLY A 793 -3.50 42.59 -9.40
N GLY A 794 -3.57 41.25 -9.35
CA GLY A 794 -4.35 40.51 -8.36
C GLY A 794 -5.86 40.55 -8.62
N TRP A 795 -6.62 39.87 -7.75
CA TRP A 795 -8.09 39.92 -7.78
C TRP A 795 -8.65 40.86 -6.72
N ASN A 796 -9.69 41.61 -7.10
CA ASN A 796 -10.54 42.37 -6.19
C ASN A 796 -12.00 42.18 -6.60
N LEU A 797 -12.58 41.05 -6.17
CA LEU A 797 -13.95 40.69 -6.46
C LEU A 797 -14.97 41.64 -5.81
N GLY A 798 -14.63 42.27 -4.68
CA GLY A 798 -15.50 43.20 -3.97
C GLY A 798 -15.85 44.42 -4.81
N SER A 799 -14.86 45.00 -5.52
CA SER A 799 -15.10 46.08 -6.48
C SER A 799 -16.05 45.64 -7.59
N CYS A 800 -15.82 44.45 -8.16
CA CYS A 800 -16.67 43.89 -9.23
C CYS A 800 -18.12 43.68 -8.76
N LEU A 801 -18.29 43.02 -7.61
CA LEU A 801 -19.61 42.70 -7.05
C LEU A 801 -20.37 43.97 -6.63
N SER A 802 -19.69 44.97 -6.06
CA SER A 802 -20.34 46.22 -5.65
C SER A 802 -21.02 46.98 -6.80
N LYS A 803 -20.45 46.91 -8.01
CA LYS A 803 -21.03 47.51 -9.23
C LYS A 803 -22.30 46.77 -9.68
N ILE A 804 -22.35 45.45 -9.47
CA ILE A 804 -23.43 44.56 -9.92
C ILE A 804 -24.62 44.59 -8.94
N SER A 805 -24.36 44.65 -7.63
CA SER A 805 -25.37 44.60 -6.56
C SER A 805 -26.45 45.69 -6.63
N SER A 806 -26.21 46.77 -7.37
CA SER A 806 -27.15 47.89 -7.52
C SER A 806 -28.17 47.72 -8.66
N SER A 807 -27.98 46.73 -9.55
CA SER A 807 -28.74 46.59 -10.81
C SER A 807 -29.19 45.15 -11.15
N GLY A 808 -28.85 44.17 -10.30
CA GLY A 808 -28.96 42.74 -10.61
C GLY A 808 -30.29 42.07 -10.25
N ASN A 809 -30.50 40.88 -10.84
CA ASN A 809 -31.61 39.98 -10.53
C ASN A 809 -31.49 39.44 -9.09
N PRO A 810 -32.58 39.41 -8.28
CA PRO A 810 -32.52 38.96 -6.88
C PRO A 810 -32.14 37.49 -6.69
N SER A 811 -32.21 36.67 -7.75
CA SER A 811 -31.76 35.27 -7.72
C SER A 811 -30.25 35.11 -7.90
N PHE A 812 -29.53 36.17 -8.31
CA PHE A 812 -28.09 36.13 -8.49
C PHE A 812 -27.39 36.06 -7.14
N CYS A 813 -26.53 35.06 -6.96
CA CYS A 813 -25.64 34.97 -5.80
C CYS A 813 -24.28 34.42 -6.21
N VAL A 814 -23.25 34.74 -5.43
CA VAL A 814 -21.90 34.23 -5.64
C VAL A 814 -21.42 33.52 -4.38
N SER A 815 -20.97 32.29 -4.54
CA SER A 815 -20.35 31.46 -3.51
C SER A 815 -18.87 31.31 -3.82
N LEU A 816 -18.03 31.34 -2.78
CA LEU A 816 -16.59 31.16 -2.92
C LEU A 816 -16.18 29.81 -2.34
N LEU A 817 -15.80 28.88 -3.22
CA LEU A 817 -15.16 27.62 -2.84
C LEU A 817 -13.64 27.84 -2.84
N GLY A 818 -12.94 27.28 -1.86
CA GLY A 818 -11.49 27.38 -1.81
C GLY A 818 -10.82 26.24 -1.06
N GLY A 819 -9.54 26.05 -1.38
CA GLY A 819 -8.65 25.09 -0.77
C GLY A 819 -7.35 25.79 -0.36
N LEU A 820 -6.83 25.46 0.81
CA LEU A 820 -5.67 26.15 1.39
C LEU A 820 -4.34 25.44 1.14
N SER A 821 -4.36 24.20 0.64
CA SER A 821 -3.18 23.34 0.54
C SER A 821 -2.05 23.94 -0.31
N LEU A 822 -2.38 24.51 -1.48
CA LEU A 822 -1.40 25.16 -2.36
C LEU A 822 -0.84 26.44 -1.74
N LYS A 823 -1.71 27.33 -1.23
CA LYS A 823 -1.33 28.61 -0.62
C LYS A 823 -0.52 28.47 0.66
N LEU A 824 -0.72 27.38 1.41
CA LEU A 824 -0.01 27.08 2.65
C LEU A 824 1.13 26.08 2.47
N LEU A 825 1.41 25.64 1.24
CA LEU A 825 2.46 24.68 0.89
C LEU A 825 2.36 23.38 1.71
N SER A 826 1.14 23.01 2.07
CA SER A 826 0.85 21.96 3.02
C SER A 826 0.29 20.73 2.32
N GLY A 827 0.86 20.32 1.18
CA GLY A 827 0.29 19.30 0.28
C GLY A 827 -0.24 18.00 0.91
N ALA A 828 0.16 17.67 2.15
CA ALA A 828 -0.39 16.59 2.96
C ALA A 828 -1.73 16.93 3.67
N LEU A 829 -1.93 18.16 4.12
CA LEU A 829 -3.14 18.63 4.78
C LEU A 829 -4.19 19.06 3.75
N LYS A 830 -5.30 18.35 3.73
CA LYS A 830 -6.47 18.76 2.95
C LYS A 830 -7.40 19.59 3.83
N PHE A 831 -7.60 20.84 3.45
CA PHE A 831 -8.49 21.77 4.15
C PHE A 831 -9.15 22.69 3.13
N ALA A 832 -10.48 22.64 3.07
CA ALA A 832 -11.29 23.43 2.17
C ALA A 832 -12.32 24.26 2.94
N PHE A 833 -12.74 25.35 2.31
CA PHE A 833 -13.76 26.23 2.83
C PHE A 833 -14.76 26.61 1.73
N LEU A 834 -15.98 26.93 2.15
CA LEU A 834 -17.03 27.49 1.31
C LEU A 834 -17.61 28.72 2.02
N ALA A 835 -17.62 29.86 1.35
CA ALA A 835 -18.29 31.08 1.80
C ALA A 835 -19.64 31.24 1.07
N LEU A 836 -20.72 31.36 1.84
CA LEU A 836 -22.09 31.55 1.35
C LEU A 836 -22.68 32.84 1.91
N ASN A 837 -23.31 33.63 1.04
CA ASN A 837 -23.91 34.93 1.41
C ASN A 837 -25.44 34.95 1.25
N GLU A 838 -26.05 33.86 0.79
CA GLU A 838 -27.48 33.79 0.47
C GLU A 838 -28.20 32.85 1.47
N PRO A 839 -29.14 33.34 2.29
CA PRO A 839 -29.76 32.57 3.36
C PRO A 839 -30.50 31.28 2.93
N ILE A 840 -31.19 31.29 1.78
CA ILE A 840 -31.92 30.12 1.30
C ILE A 840 -30.95 29.02 0.90
N LEU A 841 -29.83 29.37 0.25
CA LEU A 841 -28.77 28.45 -0.11
C LEU A 841 -28.06 27.88 1.12
N ILE A 842 -27.85 28.72 2.15
CA ILE A 842 -27.31 28.27 3.45
C ILE A 842 -28.22 27.20 4.07
N GLU A 843 -29.52 27.48 4.17
CA GLU A 843 -30.49 26.53 4.73
C GLU A 843 -30.56 25.23 3.90
N ALA A 844 -30.56 25.37 2.57
CA ALA A 844 -30.53 24.23 1.66
C ALA A 844 -29.26 23.38 1.84
N PHE A 845 -28.10 24.02 2.00
CA PHE A 845 -26.83 23.32 2.20
C PHE A 845 -26.84 22.51 3.50
N HIS A 846 -27.28 23.10 4.62
CA HIS A 846 -27.39 22.42 5.92
C HIS A 846 -28.44 21.30 5.95
N SER A 847 -29.36 21.27 4.97
CA SER A 847 -30.33 20.18 4.83
C SER A 847 -29.70 18.85 4.37
N PHE A 848 -28.47 18.89 3.84
CA PHE A 848 -27.73 17.71 3.42
C PHE A 848 -26.70 17.30 4.50
N PRO A 849 -26.89 16.15 5.16
CA PRO A 849 -25.94 15.64 6.14
C PRO A 849 -24.69 15.06 5.46
N GLY A 850 -23.75 14.53 6.26
CA GLY A 850 -22.62 13.76 5.74
C GLY A 850 -21.52 14.59 5.09
N LEU A 851 -21.32 15.85 5.52
CA LEU A 851 -20.12 16.60 5.17
C LEU A 851 -18.98 16.21 6.10
N SER A 852 -17.85 15.80 5.52
CA SER A 852 -16.60 15.55 6.26
C SER A 852 -16.10 16.84 6.91
N LYS A 853 -15.69 16.75 8.18
CA LYS A 853 -15.25 17.90 8.97
C LYS A 853 -13.74 17.84 9.21
N PRO A 854 -13.02 18.96 9.13
CA PRO A 854 -11.61 18.98 9.47
C PRO A 854 -11.39 18.68 10.95
N HIS A 855 -10.38 17.86 11.23
CA HIS A 855 -9.95 17.51 12.58
C HIS A 855 -9.34 18.73 13.32
N CYS A 856 -9.37 18.74 14.65
CA CYS A 856 -8.85 19.82 15.48
C CYS A 856 -7.37 20.12 15.20
N THR A 857 -6.54 19.11 14.94
CA THR A 857 -5.12 19.31 14.60
C THR A 857 -4.97 20.05 13.28
N ASP A 858 -5.77 19.73 12.27
CA ASP A 858 -5.73 20.38 10.97
C ASP A 858 -6.16 21.84 11.10
N LYS A 859 -7.24 22.10 11.83
CA LYS A 859 -7.71 23.46 12.13
C LYS A 859 -6.62 24.30 12.81
N TYR A 860 -5.97 23.74 13.83
CA TYR A 860 -4.88 24.41 14.53
C TYR A 860 -3.70 24.71 13.60
N THR A 861 -3.26 23.72 12.83
CA THR A 861 -2.15 23.90 11.89
C THR A 861 -2.49 24.96 10.85
N ILE A 862 -3.69 24.93 10.27
CA ILE A 862 -4.14 25.93 9.29
C ILE A 862 -4.16 27.33 9.89
N LYS A 863 -4.72 27.50 11.09
CA LYS A 863 -4.72 28.78 11.80
C LYS A 863 -3.31 29.31 12.01
N LYS A 864 -2.40 28.43 12.43
CA LYS A 864 -1.00 28.77 12.67
C LYS A 864 -0.28 29.17 11.38
N LEU A 865 -0.49 28.42 10.30
CA LEU A 865 0.13 28.70 9.00
C LEU A 865 -0.39 30.00 8.38
N LEU A 866 -1.69 30.28 8.50
CA LEU A 866 -2.25 31.58 8.10
C LEU A 866 -1.62 32.72 8.89
N SER A 867 -1.43 32.55 10.21
CA SER A 867 -0.76 33.55 11.05
C SER A 867 0.71 33.76 10.68
N LEU A 868 1.44 32.69 10.33
CA LEU A 868 2.83 32.76 9.88
C LEU A 868 2.98 33.40 8.49
N ARG A 869 1.96 33.29 7.64
CA ARG A 869 1.95 33.89 6.31
C ARG A 869 1.89 35.42 6.37
N GLU A 870 1.21 35.97 7.36
CA GLU A 870 1.11 37.43 7.57
C GLU A 870 2.39 38.06 8.13
N GLN A 871 3.37 37.26 8.58
CA GLN A 871 4.63 37.75 9.16
C GLN A 871 5.71 37.97 8.09
N LYS A 872 6.46 39.08 8.18
CA LYS A 872 7.64 39.34 7.32
C LYS A 872 8.71 38.25 7.53
N GLY A 873 9.25 37.70 6.44
CA GLY A 873 10.22 36.60 6.49
C GLY A 873 9.59 35.22 6.73
N GLY A 874 8.26 35.13 6.68
CA GLY A 874 7.48 33.91 6.97
C GLY A 874 7.27 33.00 5.76
N LEU A 875 6.09 32.39 5.67
CA LEU A 875 5.76 31.37 4.66
C LEU A 875 5.79 31.90 3.21
N LEU A 876 5.63 33.20 3.01
CA LEU A 876 5.62 33.85 1.69
C LEU A 876 6.95 33.70 0.93
N ASP A 877 8.09 33.82 1.62
CA ASP A 877 9.40 33.71 0.97
C ASP A 877 9.64 32.28 0.45
N VAL A 878 9.18 31.29 1.21
CA VAL A 878 9.23 29.88 0.80
C VAL A 878 8.28 29.61 -0.38
N ALA A 879 7.11 30.25 -0.39
CA ALA A 879 6.18 30.14 -1.51
C ALA A 879 6.79 30.68 -2.81
N MET A 880 7.53 31.79 -2.75
CA MET A 880 8.22 32.35 -3.92
C MET A 880 9.24 31.39 -4.52
N GLU A 881 9.95 30.62 -3.70
CA GLU A 881 10.89 29.61 -4.19
C GLU A 881 10.17 28.44 -4.87
N GLN A 882 9.06 27.97 -4.29
CA GLN A 882 8.22 26.94 -4.89
C GLN A 882 7.61 27.41 -6.23
N ILE A 883 7.19 28.67 -6.31
CA ILE A 883 6.69 29.30 -7.53
C ILE A 883 7.77 29.28 -8.63
N ARG A 884 9.03 29.58 -8.31
CA ARG A 884 10.15 29.50 -9.28
C ARG A 884 10.41 28.08 -9.75
N ILE A 885 10.33 27.09 -8.85
CA ILE A 885 10.47 25.67 -9.22
C ILE A 885 9.38 25.29 -10.23
N LEU A 886 8.13 25.64 -9.95
CA LEU A 886 7.01 25.37 -10.87
C LEU A 886 7.16 26.09 -12.21
N GLU A 887 7.60 27.34 -12.21
CA GLU A 887 7.85 28.09 -13.43
C GLU A 887 8.91 27.40 -14.32
N ASN A 888 10.02 26.97 -13.72
CA ASN A 888 11.08 26.27 -14.42
C ASN A 888 10.61 24.92 -14.95
N ARG A 889 9.85 24.16 -14.15
CA ARG A 889 9.24 22.90 -14.58
C ARG A 889 8.22 23.09 -15.70
N ALA A 890 7.44 24.16 -15.64
CA ALA A 890 6.49 24.51 -16.70
C ALA A 890 7.21 24.76 -18.03
N LYS A 891 8.33 25.50 -18.00
CA LYS A 891 9.20 25.73 -19.17
C LYS A 891 9.79 24.43 -19.70
N CYS A 892 10.38 23.62 -18.82
CA CYS A 892 11.01 22.34 -19.20
C CYS A 892 10.01 21.34 -19.79
N LEU A 893 8.86 21.14 -19.14
CA LEU A 893 7.81 20.25 -19.64
C LEU A 893 7.26 20.72 -20.98
N LYS A 894 7.06 22.04 -21.15
CA LYS A 894 6.65 22.61 -22.44
C LYS A 894 7.64 22.23 -23.55
N GLU A 895 8.94 22.48 -23.35
CA GLU A 895 9.97 22.18 -24.35
C GLU A 895 9.97 20.68 -24.72
N VAL A 896 9.88 19.79 -23.74
CA VAL A 896 9.82 18.34 -23.97
C VAL A 896 8.56 17.94 -24.72
N LEU A 897 7.40 18.47 -24.35
CA LEU A 897 6.13 18.20 -25.03
C LEU A 897 6.15 18.68 -26.49
N GLU A 898 6.61 19.90 -26.75
CA GLU A 898 6.74 20.45 -28.11
C GLU A 898 7.68 19.59 -28.96
N ASN A 899 8.84 19.20 -28.41
CA ASN A 899 9.78 18.28 -29.07
C ASN A 899 9.18 16.88 -29.32
N CYS A 900 8.25 16.45 -28.48
CA CYS A 900 7.50 15.20 -28.65
C CYS A 900 6.27 15.33 -29.57
N GLY A 901 6.06 16.49 -30.22
CA GLY A 901 4.97 16.69 -31.16
C GLY A 901 3.63 17.04 -30.52
N TRP A 902 3.64 17.73 -29.38
CA TRP A 902 2.45 18.27 -28.72
C TRP A 902 2.35 19.77 -28.90
N ASP A 903 1.13 20.27 -29.12
CA ASP A 903 0.77 21.69 -29.10
C ASP A 903 0.41 22.10 -27.67
N VAL A 904 1.26 22.90 -27.02
CA VAL A 904 1.18 23.19 -25.59
C VAL A 904 0.55 24.56 -25.36
N LEU A 905 -0.49 24.62 -24.52
CA LEU A 905 -0.98 25.87 -23.97
C LEU A 905 -0.13 26.26 -22.77
N ARG A 906 0.67 27.32 -22.91
CA ARG A 906 1.57 27.79 -21.85
C ARG A 906 0.77 28.26 -20.62
N PRO A 907 1.01 27.69 -19.42
CA PRO A 907 0.40 28.17 -18.18
C PRO A 907 1.09 29.44 -17.68
N CYS A 908 0.35 30.29 -16.98
CA CYS A 908 0.85 31.45 -16.25
C CYS A 908 0.96 31.19 -14.73
N ALA A 909 0.29 30.14 -14.25
CA ALA A 909 0.11 29.85 -12.84
C ALA A 909 -0.28 28.39 -12.56
N GLY A 910 -0.26 28.05 -11.28
CA GLY A 910 -0.80 26.79 -10.77
C GLY A 910 0.14 25.62 -10.99
N VAL A 911 -0.45 24.43 -10.99
CA VAL A 911 0.30 23.16 -10.97
C VAL A 911 0.03 22.29 -12.18
N SER A 912 -0.64 22.82 -13.20
CA SER A 912 -1.08 22.03 -14.35
C SER A 912 -0.96 22.83 -15.64
N MET A 913 -0.77 22.10 -16.74
CA MET A 913 -0.87 22.62 -18.09
C MET A 913 -1.62 21.63 -18.98
N VAL A 914 -2.06 22.12 -20.14
CA VAL A 914 -2.72 21.28 -21.14
C VAL A 914 -1.96 21.30 -22.46
N ALA A 915 -1.94 20.15 -23.14
CA ALA A 915 -1.32 20.02 -24.45
C ALA A 915 -2.08 19.01 -25.34
N LYS A 916 -2.04 19.24 -26.65
CA LYS A 916 -2.71 18.41 -27.66
C LYS A 916 -1.70 17.71 -28.56
N PRO A 917 -1.75 16.37 -28.71
CA PRO A 917 -0.79 15.68 -29.56
C PRO A 917 -1.14 15.81 -31.04
N SER A 918 -0.13 16.04 -31.88
CA SER A 918 -0.27 16.07 -33.35
C SER A 918 -0.55 14.70 -33.98
N PHE A 919 -0.35 13.63 -33.22
CA PHE A 919 -0.45 12.23 -33.66
C PHE A 919 -1.75 11.53 -33.23
N LEU A 920 -2.78 12.28 -32.82
CA LEU A 920 -4.13 11.71 -32.63
C LEU A 920 -4.59 10.99 -33.90
N GLY A 921 -5.16 9.80 -33.72
CA GLY A 921 -5.60 8.93 -34.81
C GLY A 921 -4.58 7.88 -35.27
N LYS A 922 -3.29 7.98 -34.88
CA LYS A 922 -2.29 6.92 -35.10
C LYS A 922 -2.60 5.68 -34.25
N ALA A 923 -2.06 4.52 -34.63
CA ALA A 923 -2.14 3.29 -33.83
C ALA A 923 -0.80 3.00 -33.16
N VAL A 924 -0.84 2.48 -31.94
CA VAL A 924 0.34 2.08 -31.16
C VAL A 924 0.19 0.65 -30.70
N LYS A 925 1.27 -0.13 -30.75
CA LYS A 925 1.31 -1.50 -30.22
C LYS A 925 1.50 -1.50 -28.71
N VAL A 926 0.65 -2.22 -28.01
CA VAL A 926 0.61 -2.30 -26.54
C VAL A 926 0.58 -3.77 -26.12
N ASN A 927 1.28 -4.10 -25.04
CA ASN A 927 1.26 -5.44 -24.47
C ASN A 927 0.03 -5.64 -23.59
N HIS A 928 -0.50 -6.88 -23.54
CA HIS A 928 -1.66 -7.23 -22.73
C HIS A 928 -1.48 -6.99 -21.22
N SER A 929 -0.25 -6.91 -20.74
CA SER A 929 0.05 -6.66 -19.33
C SER A 929 1.09 -5.55 -19.15
N LEU A 930 0.99 -4.80 -18.04
CA LEU A 930 2.11 -4.03 -17.49
C LEU A 930 3.23 -4.96 -16.97
N LYS A 931 2.98 -6.28 -16.95
CA LYS A 931 3.94 -7.27 -16.49
C LYS A 931 4.96 -7.53 -17.59
N HIS A 932 6.20 -7.08 -17.38
CA HIS A 932 7.33 -7.82 -17.93
C HIS A 932 7.36 -9.19 -17.23
N THR A 933 6.55 -10.13 -17.71
CA THR A 933 6.75 -11.51 -17.32
C THR A 933 8.02 -11.98 -18.01
N GLY A 934 9.06 -12.24 -17.22
CA GLY A 934 10.25 -12.95 -17.70
C GLY A 934 9.97 -14.42 -18.08
N SER A 935 8.70 -14.83 -18.14
CA SER A 935 8.26 -16.07 -18.74
C SER A 935 8.16 -15.87 -20.25
N GLY A 936 8.84 -16.71 -21.04
CA GLY A 936 8.84 -16.66 -22.51
C GLY A 936 7.49 -16.98 -23.18
N GLU A 937 6.36 -16.65 -22.56
CA GLU A 937 5.08 -16.52 -23.25
C GLU A 937 5.10 -15.18 -23.99
N GLN A 938 4.92 -15.20 -25.32
CA GLN A 938 4.73 -13.97 -26.08
C GLN A 938 3.47 -13.27 -25.56
N ASP A 939 3.66 -12.22 -24.75
CA ASP A 939 2.59 -11.32 -24.38
C ASP A 939 1.90 -10.87 -25.68
N ALA A 940 0.63 -11.23 -25.83
CA ALA A 940 -0.12 -10.86 -27.03
C ALA A 940 -0.07 -9.33 -27.15
N THR A 941 0.46 -8.85 -28.27
CA THR A 941 0.50 -7.43 -28.60
C THR A 941 -0.76 -7.07 -29.35
N TYR A 942 -1.42 -6.00 -28.93
CA TYR A 942 -2.60 -5.47 -29.62
C TYR A 942 -2.41 -4.00 -29.97
N GLU A 943 -3.08 -3.54 -31.02
CA GLU A 943 -2.99 -2.15 -31.46
C GLU A 943 -4.10 -1.30 -30.84
N ILE A 944 -3.72 -0.19 -30.22
CA ILE A 944 -4.62 0.84 -29.73
C ILE A 944 -4.57 2.02 -30.68
N LYS A 945 -5.70 2.38 -31.28
CA LYS A 945 -5.84 3.65 -31.99
C LYS A 945 -5.91 4.78 -30.96
N LEU A 946 -5.01 5.75 -31.07
CA LEU A 946 -4.94 6.91 -30.19
C LEU A 946 -6.12 7.85 -30.47
N THR A 947 -7.00 7.97 -29.50
CA THR A 947 -8.17 8.87 -29.47
C THR A 947 -8.17 9.61 -28.14
N ASP A 948 -9.06 10.59 -27.97
CA ASP A 948 -9.22 11.29 -26.69
C ASP A 948 -9.40 10.31 -25.53
N ALA A 949 -10.22 9.26 -25.67
CA ALA A 949 -10.46 8.31 -24.58
C ALA A 949 -9.33 7.28 -24.38
N SER A 950 -8.66 6.86 -25.44
CA SER A 950 -7.67 5.75 -25.39
C SER A 950 -6.24 6.20 -25.15
N LEU A 951 -5.93 7.48 -25.35
CA LEU A 951 -4.57 8.01 -25.22
C LEU A 951 -4.00 7.85 -23.81
N ARG A 952 -4.83 8.11 -22.79
CA ARG A 952 -4.46 7.91 -21.38
C ARG A 952 -3.98 6.48 -21.10
N GLU A 953 -4.77 5.50 -21.54
CA GLU A 953 -4.45 4.09 -21.35
C GLU A 953 -3.19 3.68 -22.12
N ALA A 954 -3.04 4.16 -23.36
CA ALA A 954 -1.86 3.87 -24.18
C ALA A 954 -0.57 4.41 -23.54
N VAL A 955 -0.57 5.65 -23.04
CA VAL A 955 0.60 6.25 -22.37
C VAL A 955 0.94 5.48 -21.09
N ALA A 956 -0.06 5.19 -20.25
CA ALA A 956 0.14 4.47 -18.99
C ALA A 956 0.69 3.06 -19.22
N LYS A 957 0.11 2.28 -20.15
CA LYS A 957 0.55 0.90 -20.41
C LYS A 957 1.92 0.78 -21.07
N THR A 958 2.33 1.76 -21.87
CA THR A 958 3.59 1.71 -22.61
C THR A 958 4.77 2.32 -21.86
N THR A 959 4.51 3.31 -21.01
CA THR A 959 5.58 4.06 -20.33
C THR A 959 5.48 4.08 -18.81
N GLY A 960 4.31 3.76 -18.23
CA GLY A 960 4.04 3.89 -16.79
C GLY A 960 3.65 5.31 -16.37
N LEU A 961 3.51 6.24 -17.32
CA LEU A 961 3.11 7.63 -17.06
C LEU A 961 1.58 7.77 -17.07
N CYS A 962 1.02 8.33 -15.98
CA CYS A 962 -0.41 8.57 -15.86
C CYS A 962 -0.72 10.05 -16.15
N ILE A 963 -1.64 10.30 -17.07
CA ILE A 963 -2.12 11.64 -17.48
C ILE A 963 -3.64 11.66 -17.51
N ASN A 964 -4.27 12.85 -17.55
CA ASN A 964 -5.69 12.97 -17.87
C ASN A 964 -5.88 13.34 -19.34
N SER A 965 -6.90 12.80 -19.99
CA SER A 965 -7.17 13.00 -21.41
C SER A 965 -8.07 14.21 -21.71
N GLY A 966 -8.34 14.44 -23.01
CA GLY A 966 -9.35 15.40 -23.47
C GLY A 966 -10.76 15.15 -22.93
N SER A 967 -11.07 13.89 -22.58
CA SER A 967 -12.36 13.52 -21.96
C SER A 967 -12.50 14.09 -20.54
N TRP A 968 -11.39 14.17 -19.80
CA TRP A 968 -11.36 14.75 -18.46
C TRP A 968 -11.34 16.28 -18.51
N THR A 969 -10.55 16.88 -19.41
CA THR A 969 -10.48 18.35 -19.53
C THR A 969 -11.76 18.95 -20.13
N GLY A 970 -12.52 18.16 -20.89
CA GLY A 970 -13.64 18.64 -21.71
C GLY A 970 -13.21 19.43 -22.95
N ILE A 971 -11.90 19.51 -23.21
CA ILE A 971 -11.32 20.21 -24.36
C ILE A 971 -10.86 19.16 -25.38
N PRO A 972 -11.44 19.12 -26.60
CA PRO A 972 -11.13 18.08 -27.59
C PRO A 972 -9.63 17.96 -27.91
N GLY A 973 -9.06 16.79 -27.61
CA GLY A 973 -7.67 16.42 -27.81
C GLY A 973 -6.65 16.97 -26.82
N TYR A 974 -7.04 17.86 -25.90
CA TYR A 974 -6.10 18.46 -24.93
C TYR A 974 -6.03 17.63 -23.65
N CYS A 975 -4.88 17.00 -23.43
CA CYS A 975 -4.57 16.26 -22.21
C CYS A 975 -4.02 17.21 -21.15
N ARG A 976 -4.22 16.87 -19.87
CA ARG A 976 -3.64 17.59 -18.74
C ARG A 976 -2.38 16.88 -18.24
N PHE A 977 -1.40 17.70 -17.85
CA PHE A 977 -0.18 17.31 -17.17
C PHE A 977 0.00 18.14 -15.88
N THR A 978 0.08 17.49 -14.72
CA THR A 978 0.46 18.14 -13.45
C THR A 978 1.98 18.26 -13.33
N ILE A 979 2.51 19.37 -12.81
CA ILE A 979 3.95 19.64 -12.65
C ILE A 979 4.44 19.67 -11.18
N ALA A 980 3.52 19.49 -10.23
CA ALA A 980 3.81 19.45 -8.79
C ALA A 980 4.23 18.06 -8.30
N LEU A 981 5.27 17.46 -8.90
CA LEU A 981 5.83 16.16 -8.54
C LEU A 981 7.07 16.28 -7.62
N GLU A 982 7.56 15.18 -7.08
CA GLU A 982 8.96 15.12 -6.61
C GLU A 982 9.94 15.28 -7.78
N GLU A 983 11.18 15.72 -7.52
CA GLU A 983 12.15 16.02 -8.59
C GLU A 983 12.46 14.79 -9.45
N SER A 984 12.75 13.66 -8.82
CA SER A 984 13.01 12.38 -9.50
C SER A 984 11.83 11.92 -10.35
N GLU A 985 10.60 12.05 -9.84
CA GLU A 985 9.39 11.69 -10.57
C GLU A 985 9.13 12.64 -11.75
N PHE A 986 9.43 13.92 -11.60
CA PHE A 986 9.32 14.90 -12.69
C PHE A 986 10.29 14.56 -13.83
N GLU A 987 11.56 14.30 -13.52
CA GLU A 987 12.56 13.87 -14.51
C GLU A 987 12.14 12.56 -15.21
N GLN A 988 11.63 11.60 -14.43
CA GLN A 988 11.12 10.34 -14.97
C GLN A 988 9.89 10.57 -15.88
N ALA A 989 9.01 11.50 -15.55
CA ALA A 989 7.86 11.85 -16.38
C ALA A 989 8.30 12.39 -17.75
N LEU A 990 9.31 13.27 -17.78
CA LEU A 990 9.88 13.78 -19.03
C LEU A 990 10.48 12.65 -19.88
N ALA A 991 11.22 11.73 -19.25
CA ALA A 991 11.76 10.55 -19.93
C ALA A 991 10.66 9.64 -20.50
N CYS A 992 9.55 9.48 -19.77
CA CYS A 992 8.39 8.72 -20.24
C CYS A 992 7.75 9.36 -21.48
N LEU A 993 7.64 10.69 -21.55
CA LEU A 993 7.10 11.39 -22.73
C LEU A 993 7.97 11.16 -23.97
N VAL A 994 9.30 11.25 -23.82
CA VAL A 994 10.25 10.96 -24.90
C VAL A 994 10.17 9.50 -25.34
N LYS A 995 10.04 8.57 -24.39
CA LYS A 995 9.83 7.14 -24.67
C LYS A 995 8.51 6.91 -25.41
N PHE A 996 7.43 7.59 -25.02
CA PHE A 996 6.15 7.43 -25.71
C PHE A 996 6.22 7.92 -27.15
N LYS A 997 6.92 9.04 -27.40
CA LYS A 997 7.15 9.55 -28.75
C LYS A 997 7.88 8.53 -29.64
N SER A 998 8.93 7.88 -29.14
CA SER A 998 9.63 6.86 -29.93
C SER A 998 8.76 5.65 -30.26
N ILE A 999 7.83 5.29 -29.35
CA ILE A 999 6.85 4.22 -29.59
C ILE A 999 5.83 4.63 -30.66
N VAL A 1000 5.40 5.89 -30.70
CA VAL A 1000 4.44 6.41 -31.70
C VAL A 1000 5.05 6.53 -33.11
N ASP A 1001 6.38 6.67 -33.19
CA ASP A 1001 7.10 6.78 -34.47
C ASP A 1001 7.50 5.42 -35.06
N ASN A 1002 7.48 4.35 -34.25
CA ASN A 1002 7.67 2.96 -34.67
C ASN A 1002 6.35 2.31 -35.09
#